data_AF-A0A9D4X5K6-F1
#
_entry.id   AF-A0A9D4X5K6-F1
#
_cell.length_a   1.000
_cell.length_b   1.000
_cell.length_c   1.000
_cell.angle_alpha   90.00
_cell.angle_beta   90.00
_cell.angle_gamma   90.00
#
_symmetry.space_group_name_H-M   'P 1'
#
loop_
_entity.id
_entity.type
_entity.pdbx_description
1 polymer ?
#
loop_
_entity_poly.entity_id
_entity_poly.type
_entity_poly.pdbx_seq_one_letter_code
_entity_poly.pdbx_strand_id
1 'polypeptide(L)'
;MANEDLASWTDLLHSSSKLLEQAAPSAQFPPLQRNLDQLEALSKKLKSKTVRAEAPSQSIAATRLLAREGINAEQLARDLKSFELKTTFEDVFPVEATSVEEYLQQVHEMAMVSAVQEAQKDNLRSFNDYMMKVLEEDWQKEKRDFLQSLSRISTLPRTNMIANSNLGTRQGQIVSMTSTPQVSSGSMDIVPMTSRPTVEKKASAYAEVVKNLNRARQSGLPFKLATAFKGAYESLGIDASGGKSVRMRKIWHLVQMLMDEDSTLQRVSKKMSLIIGARRHLEWGHEKHIMDTIQNHPAQASLGGGVGNLQRIRAFLRIRLRDYGVLDFDAGDARRQPPLDTTWQQIYFCLRSGYYDEARNVALSSRASHQFAPLLTEWINTGGMVPEEVATAASEECERMLRTGDRVGRTAYDKKKLLLYAIISGSRRHIDRLLRDQPTLFSSIEDFLWFKLSAVRDCPSGSSSIVLSDSLIPYSLDDLQSYLNKFEPSYYTKNGKDPLVYPYILLLSIQLLPAVLYLSKETGEEGYNIDAAHLSIVLADHGVLSEGAGTGQKLGVMDAYAEVATIVKQYGSMYLRLGDLQMALEYYAQAAAAVGGGQLSWTGRGNVDQQRQRNLMLKQLLTELLLRDGGIYLLLGTRGAGEEGELGRFVADPNARQQFLIEAACQCQEAGMYDKSIEIQKRVGSFSTALDTINKCLSEAICSLFRGRLDGESQTAGLIHSGNEILETYTYYPDVSLQEREHVFEQQTVLRQLESILSIHKLSRLGNHIDALREVAKLPFLPLDPRGPDIAVDVFENLSHHVQACIPDLLKVALTCLDNVADSDGSLRALRAKISSFIANNVKRNWPRDLYERVAQRL
;
A
#
# COMPACT_ATOMS: atom_id res chain seq x y z
N MET A 1 -38.63 -30.49 -15.31
CA MET A 1 -37.47 -31.28 -15.76
C MET A 1 -36.88 -32.13 -14.62
N ALA A 2 -37.67 -32.60 -13.64
CA ALA A 2 -37.15 -33.39 -12.50
C ALA A 2 -37.40 -34.91 -12.63
N ASN A 3 -38.18 -35.34 -13.63
CA ASN A 3 -38.52 -36.76 -13.84
C ASN A 3 -37.61 -37.48 -14.87
N GLU A 4 -36.87 -36.74 -15.71
CA GLU A 4 -35.93 -37.35 -16.66
C GLU A 4 -34.62 -37.78 -15.98
N ASP A 5 -34.15 -37.03 -14.98
CA ASP A 5 -32.93 -37.37 -14.24
C ASP A 5 -33.08 -38.68 -13.45
N LEU A 6 -34.24 -38.96 -12.85
CA LEU A 6 -34.47 -40.18 -12.10
C LEU A 6 -34.38 -41.45 -12.97
N ALA A 7 -34.80 -41.37 -14.24
CA ALA A 7 -34.69 -42.49 -15.19
C ALA A 7 -33.23 -42.78 -15.55
N SER A 8 -32.40 -41.74 -15.65
CA SER A 8 -30.96 -41.89 -15.95
C SER A 8 -30.21 -42.63 -14.83
N TRP A 9 -30.52 -42.34 -13.56
CA TRP A 9 -29.88 -43.01 -12.42
C TRP A 9 -30.31 -44.46 -12.29
N THR A 10 -31.58 -44.78 -12.60
CA THR A 10 -32.06 -46.16 -12.64
C THR A 10 -31.41 -46.95 -13.77
N ASP A 11 -31.19 -46.35 -14.93
CA ASP A 11 -30.50 -46.99 -16.07
C ASP A 11 -29.01 -47.22 -15.78
N LEU A 12 -28.37 -46.29 -15.07
CA LEU A 12 -26.99 -46.42 -14.63
C LEU A 12 -26.83 -47.53 -13.57
N LEU A 13 -27.79 -47.65 -12.65
CA LEU A 13 -27.85 -48.76 -11.69
C LEU A 13 -28.07 -50.10 -12.42
N HIS A 14 -28.98 -50.13 -13.39
CA HIS A 14 -29.30 -51.34 -14.16
C HIS A 14 -28.11 -51.80 -15.03
N SER A 15 -27.41 -50.86 -15.67
CA SER A 15 -26.21 -51.14 -16.45
C SER A 15 -25.03 -51.60 -15.58
N SER A 16 -24.84 -50.99 -14.40
CA SER A 16 -23.85 -51.44 -13.42
C SER A 16 -24.15 -52.85 -12.90
N SER A 17 -25.42 -53.17 -12.65
CA SER A 17 -25.82 -54.50 -12.18
C SER A 17 -25.64 -55.57 -13.27
N LYS A 18 -25.96 -55.22 -14.52
CA LYS A 18 -25.77 -56.09 -15.70
C LYS A 18 -24.29 -56.36 -16.00
N LEU A 19 -23.42 -55.37 -15.81
CA LEU A 19 -21.96 -55.55 -15.94
C LEU A 19 -21.40 -56.48 -14.86
N LEU A 20 -21.93 -56.40 -13.63
CA LEU A 20 -21.55 -57.31 -12.53
C LEU A 20 -21.96 -58.77 -12.80
N GLU A 21 -23.12 -58.99 -13.42
CA GLU A 21 -23.57 -60.33 -13.84
C GLU A 21 -22.75 -60.88 -15.02
N GLN A 22 -22.32 -60.02 -15.94
CA GLN A 22 -21.54 -60.41 -17.12
C GLN A 22 -20.06 -60.70 -16.82
N ALA A 23 -19.50 -60.11 -15.77
CA ALA A 23 -18.08 -60.20 -15.46
C ALA A 23 -17.65 -61.53 -14.79
N ALA A 24 -18.57 -62.41 -14.37
CA ALA A 24 -18.20 -63.68 -13.74
C ALA A 24 -19.21 -64.80 -14.06
N PRO A 25 -19.01 -65.61 -15.13
CA PRO A 25 -19.86 -66.76 -15.45
C PRO A 25 -19.78 -67.91 -14.42
N SER A 26 -18.92 -67.82 -13.40
CA SER A 26 -18.76 -68.83 -12.36
C SER A 26 -18.22 -68.22 -11.06
N ALA A 27 -19.10 -67.60 -10.27
CA ALA A 27 -18.79 -67.23 -8.89
C ALA A 27 -19.84 -67.81 -7.94
N GLN A 28 -19.41 -68.74 -7.08
CA GLN A 28 -20.23 -69.49 -6.10
C GLN A 28 -20.80 -68.64 -4.95
N PHE A 29 -20.76 -67.31 -5.00
CA PHE A 29 -21.22 -66.46 -3.90
C PHE A 29 -21.92 -65.18 -4.40
N PRO A 30 -22.96 -64.70 -3.68
CA PRO A 30 -23.69 -63.50 -4.07
C PRO A 30 -22.83 -62.23 -3.97
N PRO A 31 -23.06 -61.24 -4.86
CA PRO A 31 -22.28 -60.01 -4.87
C PRO A 31 -22.60 -59.12 -3.67
N LEU A 32 -21.56 -58.64 -2.98
CA LEU A 32 -21.69 -57.73 -1.83
C LEU A 32 -21.78 -56.26 -2.30
N GLN A 33 -22.93 -55.62 -2.09
CA GLN A 33 -23.04 -54.16 -2.15
C GLN A 33 -22.33 -53.55 -0.93
N ARG A 34 -21.43 -52.59 -1.17
CA ARG A 34 -20.63 -51.94 -0.12
C ARG A 34 -21.01 -50.46 -0.04
N ASN A 35 -21.16 -49.97 1.19
CA ASN A 35 -21.46 -48.55 1.43
C ASN A 35 -20.23 -47.67 1.13
N LEU A 36 -20.45 -46.37 0.90
CA LEU A 36 -19.39 -45.41 0.57
C LEU A 36 -18.23 -45.45 1.57
N ASP A 37 -18.53 -45.54 2.86
CA ASP A 37 -17.51 -45.58 3.91
C ASP A 37 -16.65 -46.87 3.85
N GLN A 38 -17.26 -47.98 3.45
CA GLN A 38 -16.55 -49.24 3.26
C GLN A 38 -15.67 -49.20 1.99
N LEU A 39 -16.13 -48.48 0.96
CA LEU A 39 -15.40 -48.25 -0.28
C LEU A 39 -14.21 -47.30 -0.04
N GLU A 40 -14.39 -46.26 0.77
CA GLU A 40 -13.33 -45.35 1.19
C GLU A 40 -12.31 -46.07 2.08
N ALA A 41 -12.76 -46.88 3.04
CA ALA A 41 -11.87 -47.68 3.88
C ALA A 41 -11.07 -48.69 3.05
N LEU A 42 -11.68 -49.33 2.05
CA LEU A 42 -10.99 -50.24 1.13
C LEU A 42 -10.06 -49.50 0.17
N SER A 43 -10.42 -48.30 -0.29
CA SER A 43 -9.56 -47.43 -1.09
C SER A 43 -8.33 -47.00 -0.29
N LYS A 44 -8.51 -46.57 0.96
CA LYS A 44 -7.40 -46.26 1.89
C LYS A 44 -6.56 -47.50 2.18
N LYS A 45 -7.19 -48.67 2.33
CA LYS A 45 -6.49 -49.95 2.57
C LYS A 45 -5.72 -50.42 1.33
N LEU A 46 -6.26 -50.24 0.13
CA LEU A 46 -5.58 -50.48 -1.14
C LEU A 46 -4.42 -49.53 -1.32
N LYS A 47 -4.63 -48.22 -1.12
CA LYS A 47 -3.59 -47.20 -1.12
C LYS A 47 -2.46 -47.54 -0.14
N SER A 48 -2.79 -48.00 1.07
CA SER A 48 -1.81 -48.43 2.06
C SER A 48 -1.06 -49.71 1.67
N LYS A 49 -1.68 -50.61 0.90
CA LYS A 49 -1.03 -51.81 0.35
C LYS A 49 -0.15 -51.49 -0.85
N THR A 50 -0.54 -50.54 -1.70
CA THR A 50 0.28 -50.08 -2.83
C THR A 50 1.54 -49.35 -2.34
N VAL A 51 1.47 -48.66 -1.19
CA VAL A 51 2.62 -47.98 -0.57
C VAL A 51 3.54 -48.95 0.20
N ARG A 52 3.12 -50.19 0.49
CA ARG A 52 3.88 -51.19 1.27
C ARG A 52 4.34 -52.41 0.47
N ALA A 53 4.60 -52.27 -0.83
CA ALA A 53 5.26 -53.32 -1.61
C ALA A 53 6.79 -53.42 -1.36
N GLU A 54 7.29 -52.88 -0.25
CA GLU A 54 8.66 -53.13 0.22
C GLU A 54 8.62 -53.87 1.57
N ALA A 55 8.51 -55.20 1.50
CA ALA A 55 8.97 -56.08 2.56
C ALA A 55 10.34 -56.65 2.14
N PRO A 56 11.45 -56.34 2.83
CA PRO A 56 12.80 -56.65 2.37
C PRO A 56 13.14 -58.15 2.34
N SER A 57 12.35 -59.03 2.97
CA SER A 57 12.64 -60.47 3.04
C SER A 57 12.20 -61.27 1.80
N GLN A 58 11.11 -60.89 1.13
CA GLN A 58 10.64 -61.57 -0.09
C GLN A 58 11.42 -61.11 -1.35
N SER A 59 11.89 -59.86 -1.34
CA SER A 59 12.77 -59.32 -2.38
C SER A 59 14.05 -60.15 -2.51
N ILE A 60 14.73 -60.49 -1.40
CA ILE A 60 16.01 -61.23 -1.43
C ILE A 60 15.87 -62.65 -1.98
N ALA A 61 14.75 -63.33 -1.71
CA ALA A 61 14.48 -64.67 -2.25
C ALA A 61 14.20 -64.63 -3.76
N ALA A 62 13.44 -63.63 -4.23
CA ALA A 62 13.18 -63.40 -5.65
C ALA A 62 14.47 -62.98 -6.40
N THR A 63 15.31 -62.13 -5.80
CA THR A 63 16.61 -61.71 -6.35
C THR A 63 17.57 -62.90 -6.50
N ARG A 64 17.59 -63.86 -5.55
CA ARG A 64 18.41 -65.07 -5.66
C ARG A 64 17.91 -66.06 -6.71
N LEU A 65 16.59 -66.16 -6.92
CA LEU A 65 16.01 -67.00 -7.97
C LEU A 65 16.31 -66.46 -9.37
N LEU A 66 16.21 -65.14 -9.56
CA LEU A 66 16.50 -64.48 -10.83
C LEU A 66 18.00 -64.50 -11.18
N ALA A 67 18.87 -64.37 -10.18
CA ALA A 67 20.32 -64.53 -10.36
C ALA A 67 20.70 -65.96 -10.77
N ARG A 68 19.95 -66.98 -10.34
CA ARG A 68 20.18 -68.39 -10.70
C ARG A 68 19.81 -68.70 -12.16
N GLU A 69 18.86 -67.96 -12.72
CA GLU A 69 18.46 -68.04 -14.13
C GLU A 69 19.25 -67.10 -15.05
N GLY A 70 20.35 -66.51 -14.55
CA GLY A 70 21.27 -65.68 -15.36
C GLY A 70 20.78 -64.25 -15.63
N ILE A 71 19.71 -63.80 -14.96
CA ILE A 71 19.16 -62.45 -15.13
C ILE A 71 19.78 -61.53 -14.07
N ASN A 72 20.43 -60.46 -14.52
CA ASN A 72 21.08 -59.49 -13.64
C ASN A 72 20.04 -58.65 -12.89
N ALA A 73 19.71 -59.06 -11.67
CA ALA A 73 18.65 -58.47 -10.86
C ALA A 73 18.89 -56.98 -10.53
N GLU A 74 20.15 -56.53 -10.50
CA GLU A 74 20.51 -55.12 -10.27
C GLU A 74 20.25 -54.25 -11.51
N GLN A 75 20.43 -54.82 -12.70
CA GLN A 75 20.08 -54.17 -13.96
C GLN A 75 18.55 -54.06 -14.09
N LEU A 76 17.83 -55.15 -13.80
CA LEU A 76 16.38 -55.19 -13.87
C LEU A 76 15.72 -54.29 -12.81
N ALA A 77 16.28 -54.18 -11.61
CA ALA A 77 15.81 -53.25 -10.58
C ALA A 77 16.07 -51.78 -10.95
N ARG A 78 17.16 -51.49 -11.68
CA ARG A 78 17.43 -50.15 -12.24
C ARG A 78 16.47 -49.83 -13.39
N ASP A 79 16.19 -50.80 -14.26
CA ASP A 79 15.24 -50.65 -15.36
C ASP A 79 13.80 -50.52 -14.81
N LEU A 80 13.41 -51.29 -13.80
CA LEU A 80 12.12 -51.13 -13.11
C LEU A 80 12.00 -49.79 -12.37
N LYS A 81 13.07 -49.28 -11.75
CA LYS A 81 13.09 -47.90 -11.21
C LYS A 81 12.98 -46.83 -12.28
N SER A 82 13.33 -47.13 -13.52
CA SER A 82 13.11 -46.25 -14.67
C SER A 82 11.68 -46.34 -15.22
N PHE A 83 10.98 -47.45 -14.97
CA PHE A 83 9.58 -47.68 -15.33
C PHE A 83 8.59 -47.41 -14.19
N GLU A 84 9.05 -47.24 -12.95
CA GLU A 84 8.25 -46.65 -11.88
C GLU A 84 7.90 -45.23 -12.28
N LEU A 85 6.67 -45.06 -12.77
CA LEU A 85 6.02 -43.77 -12.87
C LEU A 85 6.18 -43.06 -11.53
N LYS A 86 7.15 -42.14 -11.47
CA LYS A 86 7.08 -41.03 -10.54
C LYS A 86 5.64 -40.56 -10.61
N THR A 87 4.98 -40.43 -9.47
CA THR A 87 3.83 -39.53 -9.37
C THR A 87 4.37 -38.12 -9.58
N THR A 88 4.71 -37.80 -10.83
CA THR A 88 4.72 -36.45 -11.35
C THR A 88 3.31 -35.97 -11.11
N PHE A 89 3.17 -35.10 -10.11
CA PHE A 89 2.08 -34.14 -10.09
C PHE A 89 1.90 -33.60 -11.51
N GLU A 90 0.66 -33.67 -11.99
CA GLU A 90 0.19 -33.32 -13.33
C GLU A 90 1.00 -32.23 -14.02
N ASP A 91 1.47 -32.56 -15.22
CA ASP A 91 1.69 -31.61 -16.29
C ASP A 91 0.37 -30.86 -16.55
N VAL A 92 0.28 -29.62 -16.08
CA VAL A 92 -0.69 -28.63 -16.61
C VAL A 92 -0.12 -28.07 -17.91
N PHE A 93 0.10 -28.95 -18.87
CA PHE A 93 0.08 -28.60 -20.27
C PHE A 93 -0.97 -29.50 -20.91
N PRO A 94 -2.09 -28.96 -21.41
CA PRO A 94 -2.99 -29.79 -22.21
C PRO A 94 -2.19 -30.33 -23.39
N VAL A 95 -2.16 -31.66 -23.54
CA VAL A 95 -1.69 -32.29 -24.77
C VAL A 95 -2.51 -31.68 -25.91
N GLU A 96 -1.84 -31.04 -26.87
CA GLU A 96 -2.50 -30.41 -28.02
C GLU A 96 -3.43 -31.43 -28.68
N ALA A 97 -4.74 -31.14 -28.67
CA ALA A 97 -5.75 -32.01 -29.23
C ALA A 97 -5.46 -32.25 -30.72
N THR A 98 -5.26 -33.51 -31.10
CA THR A 98 -4.98 -33.90 -32.48
C THR A 98 -6.22 -33.86 -33.38
N SER A 99 -7.41 -33.62 -32.81
CA SER A 99 -8.69 -33.51 -33.51
C SER A 99 -9.53 -32.33 -33.00
N VAL A 100 -10.41 -31.78 -33.86
CA VAL A 100 -11.27 -30.63 -33.54
C VAL A 100 -12.32 -30.98 -32.49
N GLU A 101 -12.90 -32.18 -32.54
CA GLU A 101 -13.81 -32.69 -31.51
C GLU A 101 -13.16 -32.80 -30.13
N GLU A 102 -11.94 -33.34 -30.01
CA GLU A 102 -11.23 -33.40 -28.72
C GLU A 102 -10.91 -32.00 -28.19
N TYR A 103 -10.55 -31.05 -29.07
CA TYR A 103 -10.32 -29.67 -28.68
C TYR A 103 -11.61 -29.02 -28.13
N LEU A 104 -12.74 -29.20 -28.81
CA LEU A 104 -14.02 -28.65 -28.36
C LEU A 104 -14.49 -29.27 -27.04
N GLN A 105 -14.27 -30.58 -26.87
CA GLN A 105 -14.60 -31.26 -25.63
C GLN A 105 -13.71 -30.80 -24.46
N GLN A 106 -12.42 -30.61 -24.72
CA GLN A 106 -11.47 -30.07 -23.73
C GLN A 106 -11.79 -28.61 -23.36
N VAL A 107 -12.14 -27.77 -24.34
CA VAL A 107 -12.58 -26.39 -24.09
C VAL A 107 -13.88 -26.37 -23.29
N HIS A 108 -14.81 -27.28 -23.58
CA HIS A 108 -16.06 -27.39 -22.83
C HIS A 108 -15.83 -27.83 -21.38
N GLU A 109 -15.00 -28.85 -21.15
CA GLU A 109 -14.64 -29.31 -19.81
C GLU A 109 -13.91 -28.22 -19.02
N MET A 110 -12.96 -27.52 -19.65
CA MET A 110 -12.26 -26.41 -19.02
C MET A 110 -13.19 -25.23 -18.71
N ALA A 111 -14.11 -24.89 -19.60
CA ALA A 111 -15.11 -23.85 -19.35
C ALA A 111 -16.04 -24.22 -18.17
N MET A 112 -16.45 -25.49 -18.05
CA MET A 112 -17.23 -25.95 -16.91
C MET A 112 -16.45 -25.89 -15.60
N VAL A 113 -15.19 -26.37 -15.60
CA VAL A 113 -14.34 -26.33 -14.39
C VAL A 113 -14.07 -24.89 -13.95
N SER A 114 -13.77 -24.00 -14.90
CA SER A 114 -13.58 -22.57 -14.61
C SER A 114 -14.86 -21.93 -14.06
N ALA A 115 -16.03 -22.22 -14.65
CA ALA A 115 -17.31 -21.70 -14.15
C ALA A 115 -17.63 -22.18 -12.72
N VAL A 116 -17.31 -23.45 -12.40
CA VAL A 116 -17.48 -23.99 -11.04
C VAL A 116 -16.51 -23.33 -10.06
N GLN A 117 -15.26 -23.10 -10.45
CA GLN A 117 -14.28 -22.42 -9.60
C GLN A 117 -14.63 -20.95 -9.36
N GLU A 118 -15.08 -20.24 -10.39
CA GLU A 118 -15.59 -18.86 -10.30
C GLU A 118 -16.78 -18.80 -9.34
N ALA A 119 -17.77 -19.70 -9.50
CA ALA A 119 -18.94 -19.76 -8.62
C ALA A 119 -18.56 -20.08 -7.16
N GLN A 120 -17.61 -21.00 -6.92
CA GLN A 120 -17.13 -21.28 -5.56
C GLN A 120 -16.43 -20.06 -4.93
N LYS A 121 -15.64 -19.34 -5.72
CA LYS A 121 -14.92 -18.14 -5.28
C LYS A 121 -15.90 -17.00 -4.95
N ASP A 122 -16.91 -16.79 -5.79
CA ASP A 122 -17.94 -15.78 -5.57
C ASP A 122 -18.85 -16.12 -4.39
N ASN A 123 -19.14 -17.40 -4.18
CA ASN A 123 -19.84 -17.86 -2.97
C ASN A 123 -19.02 -17.61 -1.70
N LEU A 124 -17.70 -17.87 -1.71
CA LEU A 124 -16.83 -17.59 -0.56
C LEU A 124 -16.72 -16.09 -0.27
N ARG A 125 -16.61 -15.25 -1.30
CA ARG A 125 -16.63 -13.79 -1.14
C ARG A 125 -17.96 -13.32 -0.55
N SER A 126 -19.06 -13.76 -1.15
CA SER A 126 -20.41 -13.40 -0.70
C SER A 126 -20.69 -13.84 0.74
N PHE A 127 -20.17 -15.01 1.15
CA PHE A 127 -20.24 -15.49 2.52
C PHE A 127 -19.41 -14.62 3.48
N ASN A 128 -18.18 -14.27 3.11
CA ASN A 128 -17.32 -13.40 3.93
C ASN A 128 -17.92 -11.99 4.06
N ASP A 129 -18.44 -11.41 2.97
CA ASP A 129 -19.09 -10.11 2.99
C ASP A 129 -20.34 -10.11 3.88
N TYR A 130 -21.13 -11.19 3.79
CA TYR A 130 -22.28 -11.40 4.68
C TYR A 130 -21.84 -11.53 6.14
N MET A 131 -20.80 -12.32 6.43
CA MET A 131 -20.27 -12.49 7.79
C MET A 131 -19.76 -11.16 8.38
N MET A 132 -19.02 -10.38 7.58
CA MET A 132 -18.54 -9.05 8.00
C MET A 132 -19.70 -8.09 8.27
N LYS A 133 -20.76 -8.15 7.46
CA LYS A 133 -21.96 -7.36 7.69
C LYS A 133 -22.67 -7.74 8.98
N VAL A 134 -22.81 -9.05 9.26
CA VAL A 134 -23.40 -9.53 10.52
C VAL A 134 -22.55 -9.11 11.73
N LEU A 135 -21.22 -9.24 11.65
CA LEU A 135 -20.32 -8.78 12.71
C LEU A 135 -20.40 -7.27 12.97
N GLU A 136 -20.52 -6.47 11.91
CA GLU A 136 -20.72 -5.01 12.04
C GLU A 136 -22.09 -4.71 12.66
N GLU A 137 -23.15 -5.39 12.25
CA GLU A 137 -24.49 -5.23 12.82
C GLU A 137 -24.53 -5.60 14.31
N ASP A 138 -23.87 -6.70 14.70
CA ASP A 138 -23.73 -7.14 16.09
C ASP A 138 -22.89 -6.16 16.91
N TRP A 139 -21.77 -5.68 16.36
CA TRP A 139 -20.96 -4.64 17.01
C TRP A 139 -21.75 -3.36 17.24
N GLN A 140 -22.48 -2.88 16.22
CA GLN A 140 -23.30 -1.67 16.36
C GLN A 140 -24.43 -1.89 17.37
N LYS A 141 -24.97 -3.11 17.50
CA LYS A 141 -25.95 -3.46 18.52
C LYS A 141 -25.34 -3.44 19.92
N GLU A 142 -24.21 -4.11 20.15
CA GLU A 142 -23.48 -4.10 21.43
C GLU A 142 -23.06 -2.68 21.83
N LYS A 143 -22.60 -1.86 20.87
CA LYS A 143 -22.29 -0.44 21.11
C LYS A 143 -23.52 0.35 21.55
N ARG A 144 -24.68 0.14 20.91
CA ARG A 144 -25.94 0.79 21.30
C ARG A 144 -26.38 0.33 22.69
N ASP A 145 -26.30 -0.97 22.97
CA ASP A 145 -26.70 -1.55 24.26
C ASP A 145 -25.76 -1.06 25.39
N PHE A 146 -24.46 -0.97 25.13
CA PHE A 146 -23.48 -0.38 26.05
C PHE A 146 -23.76 1.11 26.32
N LEU A 147 -24.00 1.91 25.28
CA LEU A 147 -24.33 3.34 25.45
C LEU A 147 -25.67 3.54 26.19
N GLN A 148 -26.66 2.67 25.96
CA GLN A 148 -27.91 2.65 26.71
C GLN A 148 -27.73 2.18 28.16
N SER A 149 -26.77 1.30 28.43
CA SER A 149 -26.44 0.89 29.80
C SER A 149 -25.79 2.03 30.59
N LEU A 150 -24.92 2.82 29.96
CA LEU A 150 -24.27 3.99 30.57
C LEU A 150 -25.27 5.12 30.86
N SER A 151 -26.26 5.32 29.99
CA SER A 151 -27.33 6.30 30.23
C SER A 151 -28.32 5.88 31.33
N ARG A 152 -28.41 4.57 31.65
CA ARG A 152 -29.17 4.08 32.82
C ARG A 152 -28.40 4.23 34.13
N ILE A 153 -27.07 4.21 34.09
CA ILE A 153 -26.21 4.42 35.27
C ILE A 153 -26.25 5.91 35.70
N SER A 154 -26.54 6.85 34.80
CA SER A 154 -26.67 8.27 35.12
C SER A 154 -28.03 8.69 35.72
N THR A 155 -29.03 7.79 35.74
CA THR A 155 -30.39 8.08 36.25
C THR A 155 -30.71 7.49 37.63
N LEU A 156 -29.71 7.00 38.39
CA LEU A 156 -29.93 6.61 39.79
C LEU A 156 -29.96 7.86 40.70
N PRO A 157 -30.97 8.02 41.58
CA PRO A 157 -31.01 9.15 42.50
C PRO A 157 -29.94 8.98 43.58
N ARG A 158 -29.05 9.98 43.70
CA ARG A 158 -28.11 10.14 44.81
C ARG A 158 -28.88 10.21 46.12
N THR A 159 -28.82 9.15 46.93
CA THR A 159 -29.33 9.17 48.30
C THR A 159 -28.19 9.53 49.25
N ASN A 160 -28.34 10.67 49.92
CA ASN A 160 -27.45 11.17 50.97
C ASN A 160 -27.52 10.24 52.20
N MET A 161 -26.36 9.88 52.76
CA MET A 161 -26.23 9.40 54.14
C MET A 161 -25.11 10.17 54.84
N ILE A 162 -25.51 10.83 55.92
CA ILE A 162 -24.75 11.72 56.81
C ILE A 162 -24.24 10.91 58.02
N ALA A 163 -23.00 11.15 58.45
CA ALA A 163 -22.54 11.24 59.86
C ALA A 163 -21.02 11.52 59.89
N ASN A 164 -20.59 12.76 60.19
CA ASN A 164 -20.14 13.26 61.50
C ASN A 164 -18.97 12.41 62.09
N SER A 165 -17.79 12.94 62.46
CA SER A 165 -17.50 14.25 63.04
C SER A 165 -15.98 14.53 63.15
N ASN A 166 -15.63 15.81 63.03
CA ASN A 166 -14.68 16.63 63.83
C ASN A 166 -13.15 16.39 63.82
N LEU A 167 -12.42 17.34 63.21
CA LEU A 167 -11.70 18.48 63.85
C LEU A 167 -10.28 18.69 63.29
N GLY A 168 -9.97 19.87 62.73
CA GLY A 168 -8.59 20.34 62.53
C GLY A 168 -8.31 21.18 61.28
N THR A 169 -8.53 22.48 61.39
CA THR A 169 -8.41 23.54 60.37
C THR A 169 -6.95 23.82 59.94
N ARG A 170 -6.65 23.85 58.62
CA ARG A 170 -6.03 25.00 57.89
C ARG A 170 -5.71 24.69 56.41
N GLN A 171 -5.81 25.75 55.62
CA GLN A 171 -5.83 25.85 54.16
C GLN A 171 -4.55 25.39 53.42
N GLY A 172 -4.75 24.74 52.27
CA GLY A 172 -4.36 25.32 50.97
C GLY A 172 -3.04 24.88 50.32
N GLN A 173 -3.02 23.71 49.66
CA GLN A 173 -2.31 23.44 48.38
C GLN A 173 -2.45 21.95 48.03
N ILE A 174 -3.02 21.62 46.86
CA ILE A 174 -2.84 20.30 46.25
C ILE A 174 -2.08 20.52 44.95
N VAL A 175 -0.76 20.34 45.05
CA VAL A 175 0.10 19.93 43.96
C VAL A 175 -0.15 18.42 43.77
N SER A 176 -0.66 18.01 42.61
CA SER A 176 -0.62 16.60 42.22
C SER A 176 0.76 16.30 41.66
N MET A 177 1.56 15.58 42.44
CA MET A 177 2.85 15.06 42.03
C MET A 177 2.66 14.02 40.92
N THR A 178 3.29 14.33 39.80
CA THR A 178 3.79 13.39 38.81
C THR A 178 4.75 12.40 39.47
N SER A 179 4.62 11.12 39.14
CA SER A 179 5.74 10.17 39.22
C SER A 179 5.72 9.27 38.00
N THR A 180 6.56 9.65 37.04
CA THR A 180 7.11 8.81 35.98
C THR A 180 7.91 7.64 36.57
N PRO A 181 7.97 6.47 35.92
CA PRO A 181 9.07 5.54 36.13
C PRO A 181 10.14 5.79 35.07
N GLN A 182 11.20 6.49 35.47
CA GLN A 182 12.52 6.40 34.85
C GLN A 182 13.29 5.27 35.56
N VAL A 183 13.86 4.32 34.82
CA VAL A 183 14.90 3.44 35.35
C VAL A 183 16.03 3.35 34.34
N SER A 184 17.20 3.85 34.76
CA SER A 184 18.50 3.61 34.16
C SER A 184 19.17 2.39 34.81
N SER A 185 19.77 1.56 33.95
CA SER A 185 20.96 0.69 34.13
C SER A 185 21.22 0.00 35.49
N GLY A 186 21.10 -1.32 35.49
CA GLY A 186 21.64 -2.24 36.50
C GLY A 186 21.61 -3.67 35.96
N SER A 187 22.76 -4.33 35.95
CA SER A 187 23.05 -5.62 35.32
C SER A 187 22.33 -6.82 35.97
N MET A 188 22.06 -7.84 35.13
CA MET A 188 21.89 -9.28 35.41
C MET A 188 20.47 -9.78 35.73
N ASP A 189 19.69 -10.11 34.69
CA ASP A 189 19.34 -11.50 34.29
C ASP A 189 18.15 -11.48 33.31
N ILE A 190 18.42 -11.84 32.06
CA ILE A 190 17.47 -11.77 30.94
C ILE A 190 16.60 -13.04 30.94
N VAL A 191 15.34 -12.89 31.32
CA VAL A 191 14.26 -13.76 30.82
C VAL A 191 13.58 -13.02 29.68
N PRO A 192 13.61 -13.51 28.43
CA PRO A 192 13.05 -12.78 27.30
C PRO A 192 11.52 -12.86 27.33
N MET A 193 10.88 -11.79 27.79
CA MET A 193 9.45 -11.55 27.64
C MET A 193 9.10 -11.35 26.16
N THR A 194 8.32 -12.29 25.63
CA THR A 194 7.38 -12.21 24.49
C THR A 194 7.72 -11.24 23.35
N SER A 195 8.20 -11.81 22.24
CA SER A 195 8.48 -11.10 20.99
C SER A 195 7.27 -10.31 20.46
N ARG A 196 7.46 -9.01 20.19
CA ARG A 196 6.56 -8.23 19.30
C ARG A 196 6.28 -8.98 17.99
N PRO A 197 5.05 -8.94 17.45
CA PRO A 197 4.73 -9.57 16.16
C PRO A 197 5.67 -9.09 15.05
N THR A 198 6.05 -9.99 14.14
CA THR A 198 6.99 -9.75 13.04
C THR A 198 6.62 -8.53 12.19
N VAL A 199 5.32 -8.32 11.98
CA VAL A 199 4.72 -7.18 11.28
C VAL A 199 5.07 -5.84 11.95
N GLU A 200 5.03 -5.76 13.28
CA GLU A 200 5.32 -4.54 14.03
C GLU A 200 6.82 -4.20 13.98
N LYS A 201 7.68 -5.22 14.11
CA LYS A 201 9.14 -5.05 13.97
C LYS A 201 9.51 -4.52 12.58
N LYS A 202 8.87 -5.07 11.55
CA LYS A 202 9.05 -4.65 10.16
C LYS A 202 8.57 -3.22 9.93
N ALA A 203 7.37 -2.89 10.40
CA ALA A 203 6.82 -1.54 10.34
C ALA A 203 7.77 -0.51 11.01
N SER A 204 8.30 -0.84 12.19
CA SER A 204 9.24 0.02 12.92
C SER A 204 10.58 0.20 12.19
N ALA A 205 11.13 -0.87 11.59
CA ALA A 205 12.39 -0.77 10.87
C ALA A 205 12.27 0.09 9.61
N TYR A 206 11.18 -0.08 8.86
CA TYR A 206 10.93 0.72 7.66
C TYR A 206 10.54 2.17 7.98
N ALA A 207 9.79 2.40 9.07
CA ALA A 207 9.50 3.73 9.58
C ALA A 207 10.76 4.55 9.83
N GLU A 208 11.81 3.93 10.38
CA GLU A 208 13.09 4.60 10.61
C GLU A 208 13.79 5.00 9.30
N VAL A 209 13.72 4.15 8.27
CA VAL A 209 14.22 4.49 6.93
C VAL A 209 13.47 5.69 6.36
N VAL A 210 12.14 5.75 6.50
CA VAL A 210 11.32 6.87 6.03
C VAL A 210 11.67 8.19 6.74
N LYS A 211 11.89 8.16 8.07
CA LYS A 211 12.36 9.34 8.82
C LYS A 211 13.72 9.82 8.31
N ASN A 212 14.65 8.89 8.11
CA ASN A 212 15.98 9.22 7.62
C ASN A 212 15.95 9.76 6.18
N LEU A 213 15.06 9.25 5.33
CA LEU A 213 14.80 9.79 4.00
C LEU A 213 14.30 11.25 4.08
N ASN A 214 13.31 11.54 4.92
CA ASN A 214 12.77 12.89 5.09
C ASN A 214 13.83 13.86 5.64
N ARG A 215 14.65 13.45 6.60
CA ARG A 215 15.78 14.23 7.11
C ARG A 215 16.84 14.49 6.04
N ALA A 216 17.18 13.48 5.24
CA ALA A 216 18.14 13.63 4.14
C ALA A 216 17.64 14.62 3.10
N ARG A 217 16.34 14.55 2.74
CA ARG A 217 15.71 15.53 1.83
C ARG A 217 15.73 16.96 2.37
N GLN A 218 15.46 17.13 3.67
CA GLN A 218 15.55 18.45 4.33
C GLN A 218 16.98 19.01 4.30
N SER A 219 17.97 18.14 4.41
CA SER A 219 19.39 18.52 4.37
C SER A 219 19.95 18.61 2.95
N GLY A 220 19.16 18.29 1.92
CA GLY A 220 19.61 18.24 0.52
C GLY A 220 20.64 17.14 0.21
N LEU A 221 20.71 16.09 1.06
CA LEU A 221 21.69 15.01 0.93
C LEU A 221 21.15 13.86 0.04
N PRO A 222 22.02 13.21 -0.75
CA PRO A 222 21.63 12.00 -1.49
C PRO A 222 21.32 10.86 -0.52
N PHE A 223 20.29 10.07 -0.83
CA PHE A 223 19.87 8.94 0.00
C PHE A 223 19.63 7.70 -0.86
N LYS A 224 20.34 6.60 -0.55
CA LYS A 224 20.22 5.32 -1.24
C LYS A 224 19.05 4.52 -0.67
N LEU A 225 17.85 4.82 -1.15
CA LEU A 225 16.60 4.37 -0.57
C LEU A 225 16.38 2.86 -0.71
N ALA A 226 16.65 2.27 -1.87
CA ALA A 226 16.46 0.83 -2.09
C ALA A 226 17.43 0.02 -1.23
N THR A 227 18.68 0.47 -1.15
CA THR A 227 19.71 -0.14 -0.30
C THR A 227 19.35 -0.03 1.19
N ALA A 228 18.81 1.11 1.64
CA ALA A 228 18.40 1.31 3.03
C ALA A 228 17.26 0.37 3.45
N PHE A 229 16.22 0.21 2.62
CA PHE A 229 15.12 -0.73 2.92
C PHE A 229 15.56 -2.18 2.91
N LYS A 230 16.42 -2.58 1.97
CA LYS A 230 17.02 -3.93 1.96
C LYS A 230 17.79 -4.20 3.26
N GLY A 231 18.65 -3.27 3.67
CA GLY A 231 19.43 -3.39 4.91
C GLY A 231 18.53 -3.43 6.16
N ALA A 232 17.46 -2.62 6.19
CA ALA A 232 16.46 -2.66 7.25
C ALA A 232 15.77 -4.03 7.33
N TYR A 233 15.38 -4.61 6.19
CA TYR A 233 14.78 -5.95 6.16
C TYR A 233 15.76 -7.03 6.64
N GLU A 234 17.01 -7.00 6.17
CA GLU A 234 18.05 -7.98 6.55
C GLU A 234 18.37 -7.93 8.05
N SER A 235 18.33 -6.74 8.66
CA SER A 235 18.56 -6.55 10.10
C SER A 235 17.54 -7.25 11.00
N LEU A 236 16.34 -7.54 10.48
CA LEU A 236 15.26 -8.17 11.23
C LEU A 236 15.49 -9.67 11.48
N GLY A 237 16.41 -10.30 10.74
CA GLY A 237 16.73 -11.73 10.91
C GLY A 237 15.54 -12.68 10.69
N ILE A 238 14.50 -12.24 9.96
CA ILE A 238 13.23 -12.99 9.75
C ILE A 238 13.44 -14.27 8.91
N ASP A 239 14.61 -14.45 8.31
CA ASP A 239 14.95 -15.59 7.44
C ASP A 239 15.24 -16.89 8.22
N ALA A 240 14.26 -17.41 8.97
CA ALA A 240 14.32 -18.75 9.55
C ALA A 240 13.10 -19.60 9.15
N SER A 241 13.36 -20.58 8.29
CA SER A 241 12.52 -21.74 7.92
C SER A 241 11.25 -21.49 7.08
N GLY A 242 11.31 -21.87 5.80
CA GLY A 242 10.12 -22.04 4.96
C GLY A 242 10.50 -22.57 3.57
N GLY A 243 9.84 -23.63 3.11
CA GLY A 243 10.03 -24.24 1.78
C GLY A 243 9.57 -23.37 0.59
N LYS A 244 9.44 -22.05 0.79
CA LYS A 244 9.02 -21.08 -0.22
C LYS A 244 10.16 -20.78 -1.19
N SER A 245 9.83 -20.74 -2.49
CA SER A 245 10.82 -20.52 -3.56
C SER A 245 11.37 -19.09 -3.61
N VAL A 246 10.52 -18.09 -3.34
CA VAL A 246 10.86 -16.67 -3.35
C VAL A 246 10.62 -16.06 -1.97
N ARG A 247 11.57 -15.23 -1.52
CA ARG A 247 11.51 -14.51 -0.24
C ARG A 247 11.60 -13.01 -0.46
N MET A 248 11.10 -12.22 0.48
CA MET A 248 11.12 -10.76 0.36
C MET A 248 12.54 -10.19 0.29
N ARG A 249 13.53 -10.80 0.96
CA ARG A 249 14.95 -10.45 0.78
C ARG A 249 15.40 -10.49 -0.69
N LYS A 250 14.90 -11.47 -1.44
CA LYS A 250 15.20 -11.62 -2.88
C LYS A 250 14.56 -10.49 -3.68
N ILE A 251 13.31 -10.13 -3.37
CA ILE A 251 12.62 -9.00 -3.98
C ILE A 251 13.33 -7.67 -3.68
N TRP A 252 13.74 -7.42 -2.43
CA TRP A 252 14.50 -6.22 -2.09
C TRP A 252 15.85 -6.15 -2.80
N HIS A 253 16.55 -7.28 -2.96
CA HIS A 253 17.75 -7.31 -3.77
C HIS A 253 17.45 -7.02 -5.25
N LEU A 254 16.37 -7.56 -5.81
CA LEU A 254 15.94 -7.24 -7.17
C LEU A 254 15.68 -5.72 -7.32
N VAL A 255 14.92 -5.13 -6.40
CA VAL A 255 14.61 -3.69 -6.42
C VAL A 255 15.89 -2.85 -6.32
N GLN A 256 16.84 -3.23 -5.46
CA GLN A 256 18.15 -2.58 -5.40
C GLN A 256 18.87 -2.62 -6.76
N MET A 257 18.87 -3.77 -7.43
CA MET A 257 19.52 -3.91 -8.75
C MET A 257 18.77 -3.16 -9.85
N LEU A 258 17.43 -3.07 -9.78
CA LEU A 258 16.61 -2.30 -10.72
C LEU A 258 16.91 -0.80 -10.63
N MET A 259 17.08 -0.27 -9.41
CA MET A 259 17.31 1.15 -9.19
C MET A 259 18.75 1.59 -9.54
N ASP A 260 19.70 0.64 -9.53
CA ASP A 260 21.10 0.82 -9.93
C ASP A 260 21.73 2.10 -9.34
N GLU A 261 21.56 2.31 -8.02
CA GLU A 261 21.94 3.52 -7.26
C GLU A 261 23.45 3.87 -7.33
N ASP A 262 24.27 3.00 -7.93
CA ASP A 262 25.73 3.11 -8.02
C ASP A 262 26.25 3.28 -9.46
N SER A 263 25.40 3.20 -10.50
CA SER A 263 25.92 3.13 -11.87
C SER A 263 26.12 4.48 -12.56
N THR A 264 27.20 4.53 -13.35
CA THR A 264 27.62 5.66 -14.18
C THR A 264 27.25 5.48 -15.65
N LEU A 265 26.37 4.51 -15.97
CA LEU A 265 26.01 4.17 -17.36
C LEU A 265 25.03 5.20 -17.94
N GLN A 266 25.55 6.41 -18.22
CA GLN A 266 24.79 7.55 -18.78
C GLN A 266 24.30 7.36 -20.22
N ARG A 267 24.50 6.18 -20.84
CA ARG A 267 24.34 5.98 -22.29
C ARG A 267 23.09 5.16 -22.68
N VAL A 268 22.27 4.75 -21.73
CA VAL A 268 21.15 3.80 -21.95
C VAL A 268 19.81 4.41 -21.46
N SER A 269 18.69 4.05 -22.09
CA SER A 269 17.36 4.51 -21.69
C SER A 269 16.99 4.02 -20.28
N LYS A 270 16.06 4.70 -19.60
CA LYS A 270 15.56 4.28 -18.28
C LYS A 270 14.96 2.87 -18.30
N LYS A 271 14.17 2.55 -19.34
CA LYS A 271 13.58 1.22 -19.55
C LYS A 271 14.66 0.14 -19.64
N MET A 272 15.71 0.38 -20.41
CA MET A 272 16.79 -0.58 -20.59
C MET A 272 17.70 -0.67 -19.35
N SER A 273 17.88 0.42 -18.59
CA SER A 273 18.55 0.37 -17.29
C SER A 273 17.86 -0.60 -16.32
N LEU A 274 16.52 -0.56 -16.26
CA LEU A 274 15.71 -1.48 -15.46
C LEU A 274 15.89 -2.93 -15.93
N ILE A 275 15.89 -3.17 -17.24
CA ILE A 275 16.13 -4.51 -17.81
C ILE A 275 17.52 -5.03 -17.43
N ILE A 276 18.55 -4.19 -17.52
CA ILE A 276 19.92 -4.54 -17.10
C ILE A 276 19.93 -4.92 -15.61
N GLY A 277 19.28 -4.13 -14.76
CA GLY A 277 19.13 -4.42 -13.33
C GLY A 277 18.46 -5.78 -13.06
N ALA A 278 17.37 -6.08 -13.76
CA ALA A 278 16.68 -7.36 -13.66
C ALA A 278 17.58 -8.54 -14.09
N ARG A 279 18.35 -8.38 -15.18
CA ARG A 279 19.32 -9.40 -15.61
C ARG A 279 20.42 -9.63 -14.57
N ARG A 280 21.01 -8.56 -14.04
CA ARG A 280 22.06 -8.67 -13.01
C ARG A 280 21.55 -9.37 -11.75
N HIS A 281 20.30 -9.13 -11.35
CA HIS A 281 19.68 -9.87 -10.25
C HIS A 281 19.61 -11.38 -10.53
N LEU A 282 19.19 -11.76 -11.74
CA LEU A 282 19.11 -13.16 -12.15
C LEU A 282 20.50 -13.79 -12.26
N GLU A 283 21.50 -13.03 -12.73
CA GLU A 283 22.89 -13.44 -12.82
C GLU A 283 23.49 -13.73 -11.44
N TRP A 284 23.28 -12.83 -10.48
CA TRP A 284 23.66 -13.03 -9.08
C TRP A 284 23.00 -14.28 -8.48
N GLY A 285 21.71 -14.49 -8.76
CA GLY A 285 20.98 -15.69 -8.31
C GLY A 285 21.60 -16.99 -8.85
N HIS A 286 22.10 -16.97 -10.08
CA HIS A 286 22.74 -18.13 -10.70
C HIS A 286 24.18 -18.34 -10.24
N GLU A 287 24.95 -17.27 -10.04
CA GLU A 287 26.25 -17.36 -9.39
C GLU A 287 26.12 -18.08 -8.04
N LYS A 288 25.13 -17.69 -7.23
CA LYS A 288 24.85 -18.36 -5.96
C LYS A 288 24.52 -19.83 -6.14
N HIS A 289 23.68 -20.18 -7.13
CA HIS A 289 23.36 -21.57 -7.44
C HIS A 289 24.60 -22.39 -7.83
N ILE A 290 25.51 -21.81 -8.62
CA ILE A 290 26.79 -22.45 -8.99
C ILE A 290 27.61 -22.72 -7.73
N MET A 291 27.75 -21.72 -6.86
CA MET A 291 28.52 -21.85 -5.62
C MET A 291 27.91 -22.89 -4.68
N ASP A 292 26.60 -22.89 -4.47
CA ASP A 292 25.90 -23.88 -3.66
C ASP A 292 26.07 -25.30 -4.25
N THR A 293 26.03 -25.44 -5.57
CA THR A 293 26.23 -26.73 -6.25
C THR A 293 27.65 -27.27 -6.06
N ILE A 294 28.66 -26.41 -6.16
CA ILE A 294 30.07 -26.74 -5.92
C ILE A 294 30.28 -27.16 -4.46
N GLN A 295 29.71 -26.42 -3.50
CA GLN A 295 29.82 -26.71 -2.07
C GLN A 295 29.14 -28.04 -1.70
N ASN A 296 28.05 -28.39 -2.37
CA ASN A 296 27.35 -29.66 -2.16
C ASN A 296 28.08 -30.86 -2.81
N HIS A 297 29.00 -30.63 -3.75
CA HIS A 297 29.74 -31.69 -4.46
C HIS A 297 31.25 -31.41 -4.55
N PRO A 298 31.96 -31.21 -3.42
CA PRO A 298 33.33 -30.71 -3.41
C PRO A 298 34.33 -31.66 -4.08
N ALA A 299 34.17 -32.98 -3.87
CA ALA A 299 35.04 -33.99 -4.48
C ALA A 299 34.92 -34.04 -6.01
N GLN A 300 33.73 -33.76 -6.55
CA GLN A 300 33.49 -33.76 -7.99
C GLN A 300 33.92 -32.44 -8.62
N ALA A 301 33.69 -31.31 -7.93
CA ALA A 301 34.05 -29.98 -8.39
C ALA A 301 35.56 -29.83 -8.65
N SER A 302 36.39 -30.45 -7.80
CA SER A 302 37.86 -30.38 -7.86
C SER A 302 38.38 -28.95 -8.09
N LEU A 303 37.79 -27.98 -7.36
CA LEU A 303 38.10 -26.55 -7.53
C LEU A 303 39.57 -26.21 -7.18
N GLY A 304 40.18 -26.99 -6.27
CA GLY A 304 41.55 -26.76 -5.81
C GLY A 304 41.71 -25.42 -5.09
N GLY A 305 42.91 -24.82 -5.16
CA GLY A 305 43.21 -23.49 -4.61
C GLY A 305 42.93 -22.31 -5.56
N GLY A 306 42.28 -22.56 -6.71
CA GLY A 306 42.02 -21.52 -7.71
C GLY A 306 40.88 -20.59 -7.30
N VAL A 307 41.16 -19.29 -7.17
CA VAL A 307 40.18 -18.26 -6.74
C VAL A 307 39.41 -17.57 -7.89
N GLY A 308 39.73 -17.89 -9.14
CA GLY A 308 39.15 -17.20 -10.31
C GLY A 308 37.73 -17.64 -10.68
N ASN A 309 36.91 -16.70 -11.19
CA ASN A 309 35.53 -16.95 -11.63
C ASN A 309 35.44 -18.06 -12.69
N LEU A 310 36.34 -18.05 -13.69
CA LEU A 310 36.38 -19.09 -14.72
C LEU A 310 36.65 -20.49 -14.13
N GLN A 311 37.46 -20.60 -13.07
CA GLN A 311 37.69 -21.88 -12.41
C GLN A 311 36.44 -22.38 -11.69
N ARG A 312 35.63 -21.48 -11.12
CA ARG A 312 34.32 -21.82 -10.53
C ARG A 312 33.39 -22.40 -11.61
N ILE A 313 33.32 -21.77 -12.79
CA ILE A 313 32.53 -22.28 -13.92
C ILE A 313 33.03 -23.66 -14.37
N ARG A 314 34.34 -23.86 -14.50
CA ARG A 314 34.92 -25.16 -14.87
C ARG A 314 34.62 -26.23 -13.82
N ALA A 315 34.73 -25.92 -12.54
CA ALA A 315 34.37 -26.83 -11.45
C ALA A 315 32.87 -27.22 -11.50
N PHE A 316 32.00 -26.27 -11.80
CA PHE A 316 30.58 -26.54 -12.02
C PHE A 316 30.34 -27.43 -13.25
N LEU A 317 31.05 -27.20 -14.35
CA LEU A 317 30.97 -28.04 -15.55
C LEU A 317 31.46 -29.47 -15.30
N ARG A 318 32.48 -29.68 -14.46
CA ARG A 318 32.92 -31.04 -14.06
C ARG A 318 31.80 -31.83 -13.39
N ILE A 319 30.99 -31.17 -12.56
CA ILE A 319 29.83 -31.81 -11.92
C ILE A 319 28.77 -32.15 -12.96
N ARG A 320 28.41 -31.19 -13.82
CA ARG A 320 27.29 -31.34 -14.78
C ARG A 320 27.58 -32.25 -15.97
N LEU A 321 28.83 -32.29 -16.43
CA LEU A 321 29.25 -33.01 -17.64
C LEU A 321 30.07 -34.26 -17.32
N ARG A 322 30.05 -34.71 -16.07
CA ARG A 322 30.82 -35.87 -15.58
C ARG A 322 30.68 -37.10 -16.48
N ASP A 323 29.46 -37.38 -16.92
CA ASP A 323 29.13 -38.60 -17.66
C ASP A 323 29.42 -38.47 -19.18
N TYR A 324 29.84 -37.29 -19.64
CA TYR A 324 30.07 -36.98 -21.05
C TYR A 324 31.53 -37.13 -21.49
N GLY A 325 32.38 -37.67 -20.62
CA GLY A 325 33.80 -37.89 -20.89
C GLY A 325 34.68 -36.76 -20.35
N VAL A 326 35.95 -36.74 -20.77
CA VAL A 326 36.90 -35.78 -20.22
C VAL A 326 36.83 -34.45 -20.95
N LEU A 327 36.76 -33.38 -20.16
CA LEU A 327 36.61 -32.01 -20.62
C LEU A 327 37.92 -31.45 -21.20
N ASP A 328 37.80 -30.55 -22.16
CA ASP A 328 38.89 -29.83 -22.83
C ASP A 328 39.91 -29.18 -21.88
N PHE A 329 39.46 -28.55 -20.81
CA PHE A 329 40.33 -27.91 -19.83
C PHE A 329 40.96 -28.88 -18.80
N ASP A 330 40.57 -30.16 -18.81
CA ASP A 330 41.15 -31.23 -17.98
C ASP A 330 41.95 -32.24 -18.85
N ALA A 331 42.18 -31.91 -20.12
CA ALA A 331 42.91 -32.76 -21.06
C ALA A 331 44.42 -32.57 -21.00
N GLY A 332 45.15 -33.68 -20.85
CA GLY A 332 46.59 -33.75 -21.11
C GLY A 332 46.87 -34.25 -22.53
N ASP A 333 48.09 -33.98 -23.04
CA ASP A 333 48.50 -34.20 -24.43
C ASP A 333 48.45 -35.67 -24.93
N ALA A 334 48.25 -36.65 -24.04
CA ALA A 334 48.48 -38.07 -24.32
C ALA A 334 47.19 -38.92 -24.44
N ARG A 335 46.14 -38.49 -25.17
CA ARG A 335 44.86 -39.25 -25.25
C ARG A 335 44.43 -39.68 -26.65
N ARG A 336 43.80 -40.87 -26.71
CA ARG A 336 43.27 -41.54 -27.92
C ARG A 336 41.94 -40.96 -28.44
N GLN A 337 41.20 -40.22 -27.62
CA GLN A 337 39.96 -39.54 -28.00
C GLN A 337 40.07 -38.04 -27.75
N PRO A 338 39.57 -37.18 -28.67
CA PRO A 338 39.57 -35.75 -28.46
C PRO A 338 38.72 -35.41 -27.22
N PRO A 339 39.15 -34.47 -26.38
CA PRO A 339 38.35 -34.06 -25.23
C PRO A 339 37.05 -33.37 -25.68
N LEU A 340 36.06 -33.36 -24.79
CA LEU A 340 34.81 -32.65 -25.04
C LEU A 340 35.08 -31.14 -25.07
N ASP A 341 34.84 -30.49 -26.21
CA ASP A 341 34.91 -29.03 -26.33
C ASP A 341 33.78 -28.42 -25.49
N THR A 342 34.14 -27.61 -24.50
CA THR A 342 33.19 -26.94 -23.61
C THR A 342 33.13 -25.44 -23.83
N THR A 343 33.71 -24.93 -24.93
CA THR A 343 33.79 -23.48 -25.23
C THR A 343 32.44 -22.79 -25.07
N TRP A 344 31.37 -23.30 -25.70
CA TRP A 344 30.06 -22.65 -25.68
C TRP A 344 29.36 -22.74 -24.32
N GLN A 345 29.58 -23.83 -23.57
CA GLN A 345 29.08 -24.02 -22.21
C GLN A 345 29.79 -23.06 -21.26
N GLN A 346 31.13 -22.92 -21.37
CA GLN A 346 31.90 -21.95 -20.58
C GLN A 346 31.42 -20.52 -20.84
N ILE A 347 31.28 -20.10 -22.11
CA ILE A 347 30.76 -18.77 -22.45
C ILE A 347 29.35 -18.56 -21.88
N TYR A 348 28.44 -19.52 -22.09
CA TYR A 348 27.06 -19.43 -21.60
C TYR A 348 27.00 -19.29 -20.08
N PHE A 349 27.69 -20.14 -19.32
CA PHE A 349 27.62 -20.09 -17.86
C PHE A 349 28.37 -18.88 -17.26
N CYS A 350 29.42 -18.40 -17.93
CA CYS A 350 30.03 -17.11 -17.55
C CYS A 350 29.02 -15.98 -17.75
N LEU A 351 28.36 -15.90 -18.92
CA LEU A 351 27.36 -14.89 -19.22
C LEU A 351 26.16 -14.96 -18.27
N ARG A 352 25.64 -16.17 -18.01
CA ARG A 352 24.51 -16.44 -17.11
C ARG A 352 24.79 -16.09 -15.65
N SER A 353 26.06 -16.01 -15.26
CA SER A 353 26.52 -15.63 -13.92
C SER A 353 27.02 -14.18 -13.83
N GLY A 354 26.95 -13.40 -14.91
CA GLY A 354 27.46 -12.02 -14.94
C GLY A 354 28.99 -11.91 -15.04
N TYR A 355 29.71 -13.00 -15.29
CA TYR A 355 31.16 -13.05 -15.49
C TYR A 355 31.52 -12.64 -16.93
N TYR A 356 31.23 -11.39 -17.28
CA TYR A 356 31.33 -10.86 -18.65
C TYR A 356 32.77 -10.87 -19.18
N ASP A 357 33.75 -10.53 -18.34
CA ASP A 357 35.16 -10.50 -18.73
C ASP A 357 35.69 -11.91 -18.99
N GLU A 358 35.32 -12.88 -18.16
CA GLU A 358 35.66 -14.29 -18.36
C GLU A 358 35.00 -14.86 -19.62
N ALA A 359 33.73 -14.51 -19.88
CA ALA A 359 33.05 -14.91 -21.11
C ALA A 359 33.78 -14.38 -22.35
N ARG A 360 34.24 -13.12 -22.33
CA ARG A 360 35.02 -12.50 -23.40
C ARG A 360 36.37 -13.19 -23.59
N ASN A 361 37.07 -13.49 -22.50
CA ASN A 361 38.37 -14.17 -22.54
C ASN A 361 38.26 -15.58 -23.13
N VAL A 362 37.26 -16.36 -22.72
CA VAL A 362 37.01 -17.69 -23.29
C VAL A 362 36.71 -17.58 -24.79
N ALA A 363 35.84 -16.64 -25.18
CA ALA A 363 35.46 -16.44 -26.58
C ALA A 363 36.65 -16.09 -27.50
N LEU A 364 37.59 -15.27 -27.00
CA LEU A 364 38.81 -14.90 -27.73
C LEU A 364 39.85 -16.02 -27.79
N SER A 365 39.94 -16.84 -26.73
CA SER A 365 40.95 -17.90 -26.63
C SER A 365 40.66 -19.14 -27.47
N SER A 366 39.37 -19.42 -27.77
CA SER A 366 38.96 -20.61 -28.52
C SER A 366 38.78 -20.32 -30.00
N ARG A 367 39.37 -21.18 -30.85
CA ARG A 367 39.19 -21.12 -32.31
C ARG A 367 37.73 -21.32 -32.72
N ALA A 368 36.94 -22.07 -31.93
CA ALA A 368 35.54 -22.36 -32.22
C ALA A 368 34.62 -21.14 -32.10
N SER A 369 35.00 -20.14 -31.29
CA SER A 369 34.21 -18.94 -30.98
C SER A 369 34.83 -17.64 -31.49
N HIS A 370 35.93 -17.68 -32.26
CA HIS A 370 36.65 -16.48 -32.69
C HIS A 370 35.77 -15.48 -33.47
N GLN A 371 34.84 -15.96 -34.30
CA GLN A 371 33.87 -15.10 -35.02
C GLN A 371 32.77 -14.53 -34.12
N PHE A 372 32.49 -15.18 -32.97
CA PHE A 372 31.50 -14.74 -31.99
C PHE A 372 32.06 -13.70 -31.01
N ALA A 373 33.35 -13.78 -30.70
CA ALA A 373 34.02 -12.90 -29.75
C ALA A 373 33.78 -11.38 -29.98
N PRO A 374 33.87 -10.82 -31.21
CA PRO A 374 33.57 -9.40 -31.42
C PRO A 374 32.10 -9.07 -31.17
N LEU A 375 31.18 -9.94 -31.59
CA LEU A 375 29.73 -9.76 -31.37
C LEU A 375 29.40 -9.76 -29.87
N LEU A 376 29.97 -10.69 -29.11
CA LEU A 376 29.81 -10.79 -27.66
C LEU A 376 30.38 -9.56 -26.95
N THR A 377 31.56 -9.10 -27.38
CA THR A 377 32.22 -7.92 -26.82
C THR A 377 31.34 -6.68 -26.96
N GLU A 378 30.74 -6.49 -28.14
CA GLU A 378 29.84 -5.37 -28.39
C GLU A 378 28.55 -5.47 -27.56
N TRP A 379 27.95 -6.65 -27.46
CA TRP A 379 26.79 -6.88 -26.60
C TRP A 379 27.08 -6.55 -25.13
N ILE A 380 28.25 -6.92 -24.61
CA ILE A 380 28.67 -6.59 -23.24
C ILE A 380 28.85 -5.07 -23.07
N ASN A 381 29.58 -4.42 -23.98
CA ASN A 381 29.91 -3.00 -23.88
C ASN A 381 28.67 -2.09 -23.97
N THR A 382 27.67 -2.51 -24.74
CA THR A 382 26.40 -1.78 -24.93
C THR A 382 25.32 -2.17 -23.92
N GLY A 383 25.61 -3.10 -23.00
CA GLY A 383 24.60 -3.62 -22.07
C GLY A 383 23.44 -4.32 -22.79
N GLY A 384 23.68 -4.90 -23.96
CA GLY A 384 22.68 -5.57 -24.79
C GLY A 384 22.04 -4.71 -25.88
N MET A 385 22.37 -3.42 -25.96
CA MET A 385 21.95 -2.52 -27.04
C MET A 385 22.90 -2.62 -28.24
N VAL A 386 22.88 -3.76 -28.91
CA VAL A 386 23.77 -3.99 -30.06
C VAL A 386 23.35 -3.19 -31.30
N PRO A 387 24.31 -2.69 -32.12
CA PRO A 387 24.03 -2.10 -33.42
C PRO A 387 23.32 -3.08 -34.37
N GLU A 388 22.57 -2.56 -35.34
CA GLU A 388 21.83 -3.38 -36.31
C GLU A 388 22.76 -4.32 -37.09
N GLU A 389 23.95 -3.86 -37.47
CA GLU A 389 24.96 -4.67 -38.17
C GLU A 389 25.41 -5.91 -37.37
N VAL A 390 25.54 -5.77 -36.04
CA VAL A 390 25.93 -6.87 -35.15
C VAL A 390 24.76 -7.84 -34.96
N ALA A 391 23.54 -7.31 -34.86
CA ALA A 391 22.33 -8.10 -34.74
C ALA A 391 22.03 -8.92 -36.01
N THR A 392 22.20 -8.32 -37.19
CA THR A 392 22.01 -9.00 -38.49
C THR A 392 23.05 -10.09 -38.70
N ALA A 393 24.33 -9.83 -38.45
CA ALA A 393 25.39 -10.83 -38.52
C ALA A 393 25.13 -12.03 -37.59
N ALA A 394 24.63 -11.79 -36.37
CA ALA A 394 24.26 -12.85 -35.46
C ALA A 394 23.02 -13.64 -35.94
N SER A 395 22.04 -12.94 -36.54
CA SER A 395 20.82 -13.54 -37.12
C SER A 395 21.14 -14.45 -38.32
N GLU A 396 22.05 -14.03 -39.20
CA GLU A 396 22.48 -14.83 -40.35
C GLU A 396 23.16 -16.13 -39.94
N GLU A 397 24.00 -16.09 -38.90
CA GLU A 397 24.64 -17.29 -38.35
C GLU A 397 23.62 -18.24 -37.70
N CYS A 398 22.59 -17.72 -37.01
CA CYS A 398 21.47 -18.51 -36.52
C CYS A 398 20.75 -19.25 -37.67
N GLU A 399 20.37 -18.52 -38.72
CA GLU A 399 19.73 -19.07 -39.90
C GLU A 399 20.60 -20.14 -40.58
N ARG A 400 21.91 -19.89 -40.69
CA ARG A 400 22.87 -20.85 -41.26
C ARG A 400 22.92 -22.14 -40.45
N MET A 401 22.96 -22.05 -39.12
CA MET A 401 22.94 -23.22 -38.23
C MET A 401 21.63 -24.00 -38.37
N LEU A 402 20.50 -23.31 -38.38
CA LEU A 402 19.17 -23.92 -38.50
C LEU A 402 18.98 -24.62 -39.86
N ARG A 403 19.41 -24.01 -40.98
CA ARG A 403 19.37 -24.64 -42.31
C ARG A 403 20.27 -25.87 -42.43
N THR A 404 21.39 -25.88 -41.72
CA THR A 404 22.36 -26.98 -41.76
C THR A 404 21.95 -28.13 -40.84
N GLY A 405 21.26 -27.83 -39.73
CA GLY A 405 20.79 -28.80 -38.74
C GLY A 405 19.58 -29.64 -39.16
N ASP A 406 18.81 -29.19 -40.16
CA ASP A 406 17.60 -29.87 -40.65
C ASP A 406 17.90 -31.09 -41.57
N ARG A 407 19.18 -31.48 -41.72
CA ARG A 407 19.59 -32.62 -42.54
C ARG A 407 19.68 -33.88 -41.67
N VAL A 408 18.80 -34.84 -41.96
CA VAL A 408 18.73 -36.16 -41.28
C VAL A 408 20.12 -36.80 -41.23
N GLY A 409 20.62 -37.08 -40.02
CA GLY A 409 21.84 -37.84 -39.77
C GLY A 409 23.12 -37.06 -39.43
N ARG A 410 23.09 -35.73 -39.30
CA ARG A 410 24.23 -34.96 -38.73
C ARG A 410 23.96 -34.55 -37.29
N THR A 411 25.03 -34.50 -36.48
CA THR A 411 25.00 -33.94 -35.12
C THR A 411 24.33 -32.58 -35.15
N ALA A 412 23.21 -32.44 -34.45
CA ALA A 412 22.53 -31.18 -34.23
C ALA A 412 23.57 -30.12 -33.83
N TYR A 413 23.46 -28.92 -34.40
CA TYR A 413 24.29 -27.77 -33.99
C TYR A 413 24.32 -27.64 -32.47
N ASP A 414 25.40 -27.06 -31.92
CA ASP A 414 25.49 -26.83 -30.47
C ASP A 414 24.33 -25.91 -30.03
N LYS A 415 23.49 -26.42 -29.13
CA LYS A 415 22.29 -25.73 -28.64
C LYS A 415 22.64 -24.44 -27.88
N LYS A 416 23.76 -24.44 -27.14
CA LYS A 416 24.25 -23.26 -26.42
C LYS A 416 24.83 -22.25 -27.39
N LYS A 417 25.49 -22.69 -28.46
CA LYS A 417 25.91 -21.80 -29.56
C LYS A 417 24.69 -21.08 -30.17
N LEU A 418 23.66 -21.81 -30.59
CA LEU A 418 22.45 -21.18 -31.17
C LEU A 418 21.80 -20.20 -30.20
N LEU A 419 21.68 -20.56 -28.92
CA LEU A 419 21.12 -19.69 -27.88
C LEU A 419 21.90 -18.38 -27.74
N LEU A 420 23.23 -18.45 -27.72
CA LEU A 420 24.09 -17.26 -27.57
C LEU A 420 23.99 -16.32 -28.78
N TYR A 421 23.98 -16.86 -30.00
CA TYR A 421 23.74 -16.06 -31.20
C TYR A 421 22.32 -15.46 -31.23
N ALA A 422 21.31 -16.19 -30.75
CA ALA A 422 19.95 -15.67 -30.65
C ALA A 422 19.81 -14.53 -29.63
N ILE A 423 20.53 -14.58 -28.51
CA ILE A 423 20.60 -13.47 -27.54
C ILE A 423 21.18 -12.21 -28.21
N ILE A 424 22.24 -12.35 -29.00
CA ILE A 424 22.87 -11.21 -29.68
C ILE A 424 21.99 -10.70 -30.85
N SER A 425 21.38 -11.60 -31.62
CA SER A 425 20.50 -11.18 -32.71
C SER A 425 19.27 -10.44 -32.21
N GLY A 426 18.73 -10.80 -31.04
CA GLY A 426 17.52 -10.20 -30.49
C GLY A 426 16.29 -10.39 -31.39
N SER A 427 16.34 -11.30 -32.36
CA SER A 427 15.27 -11.50 -33.35
C SER A 427 14.14 -12.32 -32.74
N ARG A 428 12.92 -11.76 -32.73
CA ARG A 428 11.73 -12.41 -32.17
C ARG A 428 11.52 -13.83 -32.69
N ARG A 429 11.68 -14.03 -34.00
CA ARG A 429 11.54 -15.33 -34.67
C ARG A 429 12.49 -16.39 -34.10
N HIS A 430 13.75 -16.02 -33.87
CA HIS A 430 14.76 -16.93 -33.32
C HIS A 430 14.47 -17.28 -31.86
N ILE A 431 14.05 -16.28 -31.08
CA ILE A 431 13.69 -16.45 -29.67
C ILE A 431 12.49 -17.39 -29.53
N ASP A 432 11.41 -17.16 -30.30
CA ASP A 432 10.19 -17.98 -30.22
C ASP A 432 10.43 -19.40 -30.74
N ARG A 433 11.28 -19.57 -31.76
CA ARG A 433 11.70 -20.88 -32.26
C ARG A 433 12.49 -21.66 -31.21
N LEU A 434 13.44 -21.03 -30.52
CA LEU A 434 14.23 -21.69 -29.46
C LEU A 434 13.35 -22.18 -28.30
N LEU A 435 12.35 -21.39 -27.90
CA LEU A 435 11.41 -21.79 -26.86
C LEU A 435 10.61 -23.04 -27.25
N ARG A 436 10.10 -23.07 -28.49
CA ARG A 436 9.28 -24.18 -28.98
C ARG A 436 10.10 -25.43 -29.25
N ASP A 437 11.23 -25.28 -29.94
CA ASP A 437 12.02 -26.41 -30.41
C ASP A 437 12.94 -26.99 -29.31
N GLN A 438 13.34 -26.20 -28.30
CA GLN A 438 14.29 -26.60 -27.25
C GLN A 438 13.90 -26.13 -25.82
N PRO A 439 12.71 -26.51 -25.31
CA PRO A 439 12.25 -26.08 -23.98
C PRO A 439 13.16 -26.56 -22.84
N THR A 440 13.86 -27.68 -23.02
CA THR A 440 14.79 -28.27 -22.03
C THR A 440 15.99 -27.39 -21.70
N LEU A 441 16.28 -26.36 -22.51
CA LEU A 441 17.31 -25.36 -22.19
C LEU A 441 16.92 -24.45 -21.02
N PHE A 442 15.62 -24.37 -20.70
CA PHE A 442 15.05 -23.48 -19.70
C PHE A 442 14.39 -24.29 -18.58
N SER A 443 15.22 -24.89 -17.72
CA SER A 443 14.74 -25.74 -16.62
C SER A 443 14.05 -24.96 -15.48
N SER A 444 14.23 -23.65 -15.43
CA SER A 444 13.63 -22.78 -14.42
C SER A 444 13.03 -21.52 -15.04
N ILE A 445 12.04 -20.94 -14.37
CA ILE A 445 11.47 -19.63 -14.76
C ILE A 445 12.53 -18.52 -14.78
N GLU A 446 13.57 -18.63 -13.95
CA GLU A 446 14.67 -17.66 -13.88
C GLU A 446 15.56 -17.74 -15.11
N ASP A 447 15.84 -18.95 -15.61
CA ASP A 447 16.59 -19.16 -16.84
C ASP A 447 15.80 -18.69 -18.07
N PHE A 448 14.49 -18.92 -18.06
CA PHE A 448 13.58 -18.39 -19.08
C PHE A 448 13.59 -16.85 -19.08
N LEU A 449 13.40 -16.21 -17.93
CA LEU A 449 13.35 -14.75 -17.81
C LEU A 449 14.70 -14.11 -18.15
N TRP A 450 15.82 -14.70 -17.69
CA TRP A 450 17.15 -14.21 -18.01
C TRP A 450 17.40 -14.24 -19.52
N PHE A 451 17.03 -15.34 -20.18
CA PHE A 451 17.17 -15.47 -21.64
C PHE A 451 16.34 -14.41 -22.38
N LYS A 452 15.06 -14.27 -22.02
CA LYS A 452 14.16 -13.29 -22.64
C LYS A 452 14.67 -11.86 -22.45
N LEU A 453 15.01 -11.47 -21.22
CA LEU A 453 15.54 -10.14 -20.91
C LEU A 453 16.89 -9.86 -21.60
N SER A 454 17.73 -10.89 -21.79
CA SER A 454 19.00 -10.76 -22.52
C SER A 454 18.81 -10.47 -24.02
N ALA A 455 17.68 -10.92 -24.58
CA ALA A 455 17.32 -10.74 -25.97
C ALA A 455 16.50 -9.47 -26.25
N VAL A 456 15.99 -8.76 -25.22
CA VAL A 456 15.19 -7.53 -25.41
C VAL A 456 16.01 -6.45 -26.11
N ARG A 457 15.38 -5.72 -27.04
CA ARG A 457 15.89 -4.51 -27.67
C ARG A 457 14.93 -3.35 -27.44
N ASP A 458 15.48 -2.20 -27.09
CA ASP A 458 14.72 -0.96 -26.94
C ASP A 458 14.70 -0.20 -28.27
N CYS A 459 13.60 -0.31 -29.02
CA CYS A 459 13.41 0.47 -30.24
C CYS A 459 12.65 1.76 -29.90
N PRO A 460 13.19 2.95 -30.24
CA PRO A 460 12.47 4.20 -30.02
C PRO A 460 11.13 4.17 -30.78
N SER A 461 10.04 4.47 -30.06
CA SER A 461 8.70 4.62 -30.63
C SER A 461 8.69 5.76 -31.66
N GLY A 462 9.00 5.44 -32.91
CA GLY A 462 9.12 6.41 -34.00
C GLY A 462 9.83 5.89 -35.25
N SER A 463 10.56 4.79 -35.18
CA SER A 463 11.33 4.25 -36.32
C SER A 463 10.58 3.17 -37.14
N SER A 464 9.30 2.91 -36.85
CA SER A 464 8.50 1.86 -37.50
C SER A 464 7.93 2.31 -38.85
N SER A 465 8.75 2.88 -39.73
CA SER A 465 8.36 3.25 -41.11
C SER A 465 9.34 2.73 -42.18
N ILE A 466 10.23 1.81 -41.82
CA ILE A 466 11.00 1.06 -42.83
C ILE A 466 10.45 -0.35 -42.82
N VAL A 467 10.06 -0.84 -43.99
CA VAL A 467 9.63 -2.21 -44.25
C VAL A 467 10.79 -3.15 -43.88
N LEU A 468 10.95 -3.44 -42.60
CA LEU A 468 11.87 -4.48 -42.13
C LEU A 468 11.29 -5.80 -42.60
N SER A 469 12.08 -6.57 -43.34
CA SER A 469 11.74 -7.96 -43.64
C SER A 469 11.34 -8.68 -42.35
N ASP A 470 10.32 -9.56 -42.41
CA ASP A 470 9.73 -10.30 -41.27
C ASP A 470 10.76 -11.06 -40.40
N SER A 471 11.99 -11.22 -40.90
CA SER A 471 13.11 -11.88 -40.23
C SER A 471 13.87 -11.01 -39.21
N LEU A 472 13.67 -9.69 -39.20
CA LEU A 472 14.44 -8.72 -38.40
C LEU A 472 13.65 -8.01 -37.30
N ILE A 473 12.41 -8.44 -37.03
CA ILE A 473 11.60 -7.83 -35.97
C ILE A 473 12.29 -8.10 -34.61
N PRO A 474 12.73 -7.05 -33.89
CA PRO A 474 13.41 -7.21 -32.62
C PRO A 474 12.42 -7.65 -31.54
N TYR A 475 12.89 -8.46 -30.60
CA TYR A 475 12.12 -8.87 -29.44
C TYR A 475 12.01 -7.71 -28.46
N SER A 476 10.78 -7.28 -28.17
CA SER A 476 10.51 -6.16 -27.27
C SER A 476 10.19 -6.63 -25.84
N LEU A 477 10.30 -5.71 -24.87
CA LEU A 477 9.82 -5.98 -23.52
C LEU A 477 8.30 -6.26 -23.51
N ASP A 478 7.58 -5.58 -24.39
CA ASP A 478 6.14 -5.67 -24.55
C ASP A 478 5.73 -7.08 -24.99
N ASP A 479 6.55 -7.75 -25.80
CA ASP A 479 6.35 -9.16 -26.16
C ASP A 479 6.50 -10.10 -24.95
N LEU A 480 7.45 -9.81 -24.05
CA LEU A 480 7.64 -10.58 -22.81
C LEU A 480 6.45 -10.39 -21.86
N GLN A 481 6.05 -9.14 -21.62
CA GLN A 481 4.90 -8.82 -20.76
C GLN A 481 3.63 -9.46 -21.30
N SER A 482 3.39 -9.36 -22.61
CA SER A 482 2.23 -9.96 -23.26
C SER A 482 2.24 -11.50 -23.19
N TYR A 483 3.41 -12.13 -23.17
CA TYR A 483 3.52 -13.57 -22.96
C TYR A 483 3.17 -13.96 -21.52
N LEU A 484 3.74 -13.27 -20.54
CA LEU A 484 3.55 -13.57 -19.12
C LEU A 484 2.11 -13.31 -18.65
N ASN A 485 1.47 -12.27 -19.18
CA ASN A 485 0.12 -11.85 -18.80
C ASN A 485 -0.99 -12.76 -19.37
N LYS A 486 -0.65 -13.77 -20.20
CA LYS A 486 -1.60 -14.82 -20.61
C LYS A 486 -1.98 -15.75 -19.46
N PHE A 487 -1.12 -15.85 -18.45
CA PHE A 487 -1.30 -16.75 -17.32
C PHE A 487 -1.79 -15.96 -16.10
N GLU A 488 -2.75 -16.51 -15.39
CA GLU A 488 -3.28 -15.91 -14.18
C GLU A 488 -2.26 -15.94 -13.00
N PRO A 489 -2.43 -15.08 -11.98
CA PRO A 489 -1.57 -15.11 -10.78
C PRO A 489 -1.54 -16.48 -10.07
N SER A 490 -2.62 -17.25 -10.13
CA SER A 490 -2.76 -18.59 -9.57
C SER A 490 -1.74 -19.59 -10.14
N TYR A 491 -1.47 -19.48 -11.46
CA TYR A 491 -0.48 -20.29 -12.18
C TYR A 491 0.91 -20.17 -11.56
N TYR A 492 1.33 -18.94 -11.25
CA TYR A 492 2.66 -18.67 -10.71
C TYR A 492 2.78 -18.94 -9.21
N THR A 493 1.71 -18.70 -8.46
CA THR A 493 1.72 -18.81 -6.98
C THR A 493 1.44 -20.21 -6.46
N LYS A 494 1.29 -21.21 -7.34
CA LYS A 494 0.86 -22.57 -6.99
C LYS A 494 -0.43 -22.54 -6.16
N ASN A 495 -1.43 -21.80 -6.64
CA ASN A 495 -2.70 -21.54 -5.95
C ASN A 495 -2.50 -20.87 -4.57
N GLY A 496 -1.65 -19.85 -4.50
CA GLY A 496 -1.43 -19.05 -3.28
C GLY A 496 -0.45 -19.63 -2.25
N LYS A 497 0.18 -20.78 -2.50
CA LYS A 497 1.20 -21.36 -1.60
C LYS A 497 2.50 -20.56 -1.58
N ASP A 498 2.88 -20.03 -2.74
CA ASP A 498 4.09 -19.21 -2.95
C ASP A 498 3.69 -17.82 -3.48
N PRO A 499 3.06 -16.95 -2.67
CA PRO A 499 2.46 -15.70 -3.14
C PRO A 499 3.47 -14.71 -3.74
N LEU A 500 4.72 -14.72 -3.25
CA LEU A 500 5.78 -13.82 -3.72
C LEU A 500 6.31 -14.13 -5.13
N VAL A 501 6.02 -15.30 -5.70
CA VAL A 501 6.52 -15.67 -7.04
C VAL A 501 5.94 -14.77 -8.12
N TYR A 502 4.64 -14.46 -8.04
CA TYR A 502 3.98 -13.60 -9.01
C TYR A 502 4.51 -12.14 -9.03
N PRO A 503 4.55 -11.41 -7.89
CA PRO A 503 5.12 -10.06 -7.87
C PRO A 503 6.62 -10.06 -8.22
N TYR A 504 7.36 -11.13 -7.91
CA TYR A 504 8.75 -11.29 -8.37
C TYR A 504 8.88 -11.36 -9.90
N ILE A 505 8.00 -12.11 -10.58
CA ILE A 505 7.95 -12.19 -12.05
C ILE A 505 7.52 -10.84 -12.66
N LEU A 506 6.55 -10.16 -12.05
CA LEU A 506 6.13 -8.83 -12.48
C LEU A 506 7.27 -7.81 -12.37
N LEU A 507 8.00 -7.77 -11.26
CA LEU A 507 9.17 -6.90 -11.10
C LEU A 507 10.28 -7.22 -12.09
N LEU A 508 10.56 -8.51 -12.35
CA LEU A 508 11.56 -8.92 -13.35
C LEU A 508 11.17 -8.52 -14.78
N SER A 509 9.88 -8.52 -15.09
CA SER A 509 9.34 -8.05 -16.38
C SER A 509 9.05 -6.54 -16.42
N ILE A 510 9.49 -5.81 -15.40
CA ILE A 510 9.34 -4.36 -15.25
C ILE A 510 7.86 -3.92 -15.17
N GLN A 511 6.94 -4.82 -14.81
CA GLN A 511 5.54 -4.49 -14.52
C GLN A 511 5.41 -4.01 -13.07
N LEU A 512 5.96 -2.83 -12.81
CA LEU A 512 6.20 -2.29 -11.46
C LEU A 512 4.91 -2.02 -10.69
N LEU A 513 3.98 -1.27 -11.28
CA LEU A 513 2.72 -0.92 -10.62
C LEU A 513 1.84 -2.16 -10.35
N PRO A 514 1.63 -3.08 -11.32
CA PRO A 514 0.94 -4.35 -11.05
C PRO A 514 1.55 -5.17 -9.91
N ALA A 515 2.88 -5.20 -9.78
CA ALA A 515 3.56 -5.92 -8.71
C ALA A 515 3.22 -5.34 -7.33
N VAL A 516 3.26 -4.01 -7.20
CA VAL A 516 2.94 -3.31 -5.95
C VAL A 516 1.45 -3.47 -5.60
N LEU A 517 0.55 -3.32 -6.58
CA LEU A 517 -0.89 -3.50 -6.37
C LEU A 517 -1.26 -4.92 -5.96
N TYR A 518 -0.51 -5.92 -6.43
CA TYR A 518 -0.68 -7.30 -5.99
C TYR A 518 -0.29 -7.44 -4.51
N LEU A 519 0.91 -6.98 -4.13
CA LEU A 519 1.40 -7.04 -2.76
C LEU A 519 0.55 -6.21 -1.78
N SER A 520 -0.03 -5.09 -2.22
CA SER A 520 -0.84 -4.23 -1.36
C SER A 520 -2.18 -4.87 -0.96
N LYS A 521 -2.73 -5.75 -1.81
CA LYS A 521 -3.99 -6.47 -1.55
C LYS A 521 -3.79 -7.67 -0.62
N GLU A 522 -2.57 -8.13 -0.43
CA GLU A 522 -2.27 -9.32 0.35
C GLU A 522 -2.10 -8.98 1.84
N THR A 523 -3.20 -9.05 2.60
CA THR A 523 -3.26 -8.76 4.04
C THR A 523 -3.05 -10.01 4.91
N GLY A 524 -2.00 -10.78 4.62
CA GLY A 524 -1.60 -11.96 5.41
C GLY A 524 -0.69 -11.63 6.61
N GLU A 525 -0.41 -12.64 7.45
CA GLU A 525 0.47 -12.53 8.64
C GLU A 525 1.91 -12.09 8.32
N GLU A 526 2.35 -12.23 7.07
CA GLU A 526 3.69 -11.85 6.61
C GLU A 526 3.84 -10.33 6.34
N GLY A 527 2.72 -9.59 6.33
CA GLY A 527 2.68 -8.14 6.20
C GLY A 527 3.23 -7.62 4.86
N TYR A 528 2.84 -8.23 3.73
CA TYR A 528 3.28 -7.81 2.40
C TYR A 528 2.73 -6.45 1.97
N ASN A 529 1.56 -6.07 2.48
CA ASN A 529 1.03 -4.71 2.35
C ASN A 529 2.00 -3.64 2.88
N ILE A 530 2.78 -3.95 3.93
CA ILE A 530 3.84 -3.07 4.42
C ILE A 530 4.95 -2.96 3.37
N ASP A 531 5.43 -4.07 2.80
CA ASP A 531 6.44 -4.00 1.75
C ASP A 531 5.94 -3.20 0.54
N ALA A 532 4.68 -3.41 0.15
CA ALA A 532 4.06 -2.68 -0.97
C ALA A 532 4.12 -1.16 -0.76
N ALA A 533 3.78 -0.67 0.45
CA ALA A 533 3.86 0.75 0.76
C ALA A 533 5.29 1.32 0.66
N HIS A 534 6.31 0.53 0.98
CA HIS A 534 7.71 0.99 0.92
C HIS A 534 8.32 0.84 -0.47
N LEU A 535 7.96 -0.21 -1.21
CA LEU A 535 8.26 -0.35 -2.64
C LEU A 535 7.66 0.82 -3.43
N SER A 536 6.41 1.18 -3.13
CA SER A 536 5.73 2.37 -3.64
C SER A 536 6.59 3.63 -3.51
N ILE A 537 7.16 3.89 -2.31
CA ILE A 537 8.03 5.04 -2.08
C ILE A 537 9.30 4.95 -2.94
N VAL A 538 9.96 3.78 -2.98
CA VAL A 538 11.21 3.58 -3.75
C VAL A 538 11.00 3.82 -5.25
N LEU A 539 9.95 3.23 -5.82
CA LEU A 539 9.66 3.31 -7.25
C LEU A 539 9.25 4.72 -7.67
N ALA A 540 8.47 5.40 -6.81
CA ALA A 540 8.13 6.80 -7.04
C ALA A 540 9.37 7.70 -6.93
N ASP A 541 10.26 7.46 -5.96
CA ASP A 541 11.46 8.26 -5.73
C ASP A 541 12.42 8.27 -6.92
N HIS A 542 12.62 7.10 -7.55
CA HIS A 542 13.48 6.94 -8.73
C HIS A 542 12.80 7.34 -10.06
N GLY A 543 11.51 7.68 -10.02
CA GLY A 543 10.77 8.15 -11.18
C GLY A 543 10.63 7.10 -12.29
N VAL A 544 10.49 5.82 -11.92
CA VAL A 544 10.47 4.66 -12.86
C VAL A 544 9.05 4.18 -13.19
N LEU A 545 8.03 4.71 -12.52
CA LEU A 545 6.64 4.26 -12.68
C LEU A 545 6.06 4.51 -14.08
N SER A 546 6.62 5.45 -14.87
CA SER A 546 6.22 5.67 -16.26
C SER A 546 6.60 4.52 -17.20
N GLU A 547 7.72 3.84 -16.91
CA GLU A 547 8.24 2.74 -17.73
C GLU A 547 7.60 1.39 -17.37
N GLY A 548 6.91 1.33 -16.22
CA GLY A 548 6.44 0.08 -15.60
C GLY A 548 4.93 -0.16 -15.62
N ALA A 549 4.17 0.59 -16.43
CA ALA A 549 2.71 0.47 -16.53
C ALA A 549 2.23 -0.84 -17.18
N GLY A 550 3.10 -1.54 -17.92
CA GLY A 550 2.81 -2.82 -18.57
C GLY A 550 1.87 -2.73 -19.78
N THR A 551 1.89 -3.75 -20.65
CA THR A 551 0.98 -3.88 -21.79
C THR A 551 -0.41 -4.36 -21.35
N GLY A 552 -1.27 -3.44 -20.89
CA GLY A 552 -2.67 -3.78 -20.59
C GLY A 552 -3.45 -2.67 -19.90
N GLN A 553 -2.78 -1.85 -19.10
CA GLN A 553 -3.35 -0.62 -18.56
C GLN A 553 -2.65 0.55 -19.24
N LYS A 554 -3.32 1.18 -20.21
CA LYS A 554 -2.95 2.54 -20.65
C LYS A 554 -3.35 3.53 -19.56
N LEU A 555 -2.86 3.30 -18.35
CA LEU A 555 -2.98 4.23 -17.24
C LEU A 555 -2.03 5.39 -17.55
N GLY A 556 -2.49 6.62 -17.41
CA GLY A 556 -1.62 7.77 -17.61
C GLY A 556 -0.46 7.72 -16.63
N VAL A 557 0.68 8.31 -16.98
CA VAL A 557 1.84 8.40 -16.08
C VAL A 557 1.43 9.00 -14.72
N MET A 558 0.54 10.00 -14.72
CA MET A 558 0.00 10.61 -13.50
C MET A 558 -0.82 9.64 -12.64
N ASP A 559 -1.61 8.77 -13.27
CA ASP A 559 -2.45 7.82 -12.58
C ASP A 559 -1.60 6.79 -11.81
N ALA A 560 -0.46 6.36 -12.37
CA ALA A 560 0.45 5.43 -11.69
C ALA A 560 1.07 6.02 -10.41
N TYR A 561 1.47 7.30 -10.44
CA TYR A 561 1.96 8.00 -9.24
C TYR A 561 0.84 8.24 -8.23
N ALA A 562 -0.38 8.53 -8.69
CA ALA A 562 -1.55 8.71 -7.82
C ALA A 562 -1.95 7.42 -7.09
N GLU A 563 -1.93 6.28 -7.78
CA GLU A 563 -2.19 4.96 -7.19
C GLU A 563 -1.16 4.61 -6.11
N VAL A 564 0.13 4.72 -6.45
CA VAL A 564 1.23 4.47 -5.52
C VAL A 564 1.16 5.39 -4.30
N ALA A 565 0.89 6.67 -4.50
CA ALA A 565 0.72 7.62 -3.41
C ALA A 565 -0.51 7.31 -2.54
N THR A 566 -1.59 6.78 -3.13
CA THR A 566 -2.78 6.36 -2.40
C THR A 566 -2.45 5.18 -1.46
N ILE A 567 -1.63 4.22 -1.91
CA ILE A 567 -1.14 3.13 -1.05
C ILE A 567 -0.33 3.69 0.12
N VAL A 568 0.59 4.63 -0.13
CA VAL A 568 1.40 5.26 0.93
C VAL A 568 0.54 6.06 1.90
N LYS A 569 -0.44 6.83 1.38
CA LYS A 569 -1.41 7.57 2.20
C LYS A 569 -2.23 6.63 3.08
N GLN A 570 -2.79 5.57 2.50
CA GLN A 570 -3.57 4.59 3.25
C GLN A 570 -2.73 3.97 4.36
N TYR A 571 -1.48 3.61 4.07
CA TYR A 571 -0.57 3.10 5.09
C TYR A 571 -0.29 4.13 6.19
N GLY A 572 -0.01 5.40 5.84
CA GLY A 572 0.15 6.49 6.80
C GLY A 572 -1.09 6.72 7.68
N SER A 573 -2.29 6.59 7.11
CA SER A 573 -3.55 6.75 7.84
C SER A 573 -3.76 5.68 8.92
N MET A 574 -3.05 4.54 8.86
CA MET A 574 -3.06 3.55 9.94
C MET A 574 -2.47 4.14 11.22
N TYR A 575 -1.36 4.87 11.12
CA TYR A 575 -0.72 5.53 12.25
C TYR A 575 -1.61 6.64 12.84
N LEU A 576 -2.38 7.32 11.99
CA LEU A 576 -3.38 8.29 12.42
C LEU A 576 -4.43 7.65 13.35
N ARG A 577 -4.89 6.44 13.00
CA ARG A 577 -5.85 5.68 13.83
C ARG A 577 -5.24 5.15 15.12
N LEU A 578 -3.93 4.91 15.13
CA LEU A 578 -3.17 4.51 16.32
C LEU A 578 -2.79 5.69 17.22
N GLY A 579 -3.07 6.94 16.81
CA GLY A 579 -2.72 8.15 17.55
C GLY A 579 -1.27 8.61 17.35
N ASP A 580 -0.49 7.96 16.48
CA ASP A 580 0.89 8.36 16.17
C ASP A 580 0.90 9.39 15.03
N LEU A 581 0.63 10.65 15.39
CA LEU A 581 0.59 11.76 14.44
C LEU A 581 1.95 12.04 13.79
N GLN A 582 3.05 11.79 14.51
CA GLN A 582 4.40 12.02 13.99
C GLN A 582 4.70 11.03 12.86
N MET A 583 4.41 9.74 13.04
CA MET A 583 4.59 8.76 11.97
C MET A 583 3.65 9.02 10.80
N ALA A 584 2.39 9.39 11.07
CA ALA A 584 1.45 9.74 10.01
C ALA A 584 1.97 10.90 9.15
N LEU A 585 2.56 11.93 9.76
CA LEU A 585 3.19 13.05 9.06
C LEU A 585 4.33 12.61 8.13
N GLU A 586 5.22 11.75 8.62
CA GLU A 586 6.37 11.27 7.82
C GLU A 586 5.90 10.51 6.57
N TYR A 587 4.86 9.67 6.67
CA TYR A 587 4.28 8.97 5.51
C TYR A 587 3.42 9.87 4.63
N TYR A 588 2.69 10.84 5.19
CA TYR A 588 1.90 11.80 4.41
C TYR A 588 2.80 12.68 3.55
N ALA A 589 3.98 13.06 4.06
CA ALA A 589 5.01 13.72 3.28
C ALA A 589 5.49 12.84 2.10
N GLN A 590 5.67 11.54 2.32
CA GLN A 590 6.05 10.60 1.25
C GLN A 590 4.92 10.35 0.26
N ALA A 591 3.65 10.35 0.68
CA ALA A 591 2.52 10.21 -0.22
C ALA A 591 2.43 11.42 -1.17
N ALA A 592 2.54 12.64 -0.63
CA ALA A 592 2.61 13.85 -1.45
C ALA A 592 3.82 13.83 -2.39
N ALA A 593 5.00 13.43 -1.87
CA ALA A 593 6.21 13.23 -2.65
C ALA A 593 5.98 12.31 -3.86
N ALA A 594 5.33 11.17 -3.63
CA ALA A 594 5.10 10.17 -4.64
C ALA A 594 4.25 10.73 -5.79
N VAL A 595 3.13 11.41 -5.52
CA VAL A 595 2.33 12.09 -6.57
C VAL A 595 3.15 13.12 -7.34
N GLY A 596 4.05 13.81 -6.66
CA GLY A 596 4.94 14.79 -7.26
C GLY A 596 6.05 14.22 -8.15
N GLY A 597 6.21 12.89 -8.25
CA GLY A 597 7.32 12.27 -8.96
C GLY A 597 8.57 12.05 -8.11
N GLY A 598 8.41 11.88 -6.79
CA GLY A 598 9.48 11.41 -5.91
C GLY A 598 10.57 12.45 -5.66
N GLN A 599 11.84 12.07 -5.78
CA GLN A 599 13.01 12.91 -5.51
C GLN A 599 13.02 14.20 -6.34
N LEU A 600 12.57 14.13 -7.60
CA LEU A 600 12.51 15.27 -8.52
C LEU A 600 11.56 16.36 -8.00
N SER A 601 10.48 15.96 -7.34
CA SER A 601 9.51 16.87 -6.74
C SER A 601 10.12 17.68 -5.60
N TRP A 602 10.96 17.06 -4.77
CA TRP A 602 11.58 17.72 -3.61
C TRP A 602 12.70 18.67 -4.01
N THR A 603 13.47 18.32 -5.03
CA THR A 603 14.54 19.17 -5.56
C THR A 603 14.02 20.35 -6.40
N GLY A 604 12.69 20.48 -6.57
CA GLY A 604 12.07 21.53 -7.38
C GLY A 604 12.28 21.36 -8.88
N ARG A 605 12.71 20.16 -9.31
CA ARG A 605 12.98 19.82 -10.72
C ARG A 605 11.83 19.04 -11.38
N GLY A 606 10.73 18.81 -10.66
CA GLY A 606 9.53 18.16 -11.18
C GLY A 606 8.75 19.03 -12.17
N ASN A 607 7.83 18.40 -12.92
CA ASN A 607 6.93 19.12 -13.81
C ASN A 607 6.01 20.07 -13.01
N VAL A 608 5.56 21.18 -13.60
CA VAL A 608 4.66 22.16 -12.97
C VAL A 608 3.38 21.49 -12.47
N ASP A 609 2.80 20.58 -13.27
CA ASP A 609 1.60 19.84 -12.88
C ASP A 609 1.84 18.88 -11.71
N GLN A 610 2.98 18.19 -11.71
CA GLN A 610 3.40 17.31 -10.60
C GLN A 610 3.60 18.11 -9.32
N GLN A 611 4.23 19.28 -9.41
CA GLN A 611 4.44 20.16 -8.27
C GLN A 611 3.12 20.71 -7.72
N ARG A 612 2.17 21.05 -8.61
CA ARG A 612 0.82 21.46 -8.23
C ARG A 612 0.09 20.34 -7.48
N GLN A 613 0.10 19.11 -8.01
CA GLN A 613 -0.56 17.97 -7.38
C GLN A 613 0.08 17.60 -6.04
N ARG A 614 1.42 17.61 -5.96
CA ARG A 614 2.16 17.44 -4.71
C ARG A 614 1.70 18.44 -3.66
N ASN A 615 1.66 19.74 -4.01
CA ASN A 615 1.26 20.79 -3.08
C ASN A 615 -0.21 20.65 -2.65
N LEU A 616 -1.10 20.27 -3.57
CA LEU A 616 -2.52 20.05 -3.27
C LEU A 616 -2.72 18.87 -2.31
N MET A 617 -2.08 17.73 -2.57
CA MET A 617 -2.15 16.57 -1.68
C MET A 617 -1.49 16.86 -0.32
N LEU A 618 -0.34 17.53 -0.32
CA LEU A 618 0.34 17.91 0.92
C LEU A 618 -0.54 18.82 1.78
N LYS A 619 -1.13 19.87 1.20
CA LYS A 619 -2.08 20.75 1.91
C LYS A 619 -3.24 19.94 2.50
N GLN A 620 -3.87 19.08 1.69
CA GLN A 620 -4.99 18.25 2.16
C GLN A 620 -4.60 17.35 3.34
N LEU A 621 -3.45 16.68 3.26
CA LEU A 621 -2.96 15.76 4.30
C LEU A 621 -2.51 16.49 5.57
N LEU A 622 -1.88 17.66 5.43
CA LEU A 622 -1.53 18.52 6.56
C LEU A 622 -2.78 19.07 7.25
N THR A 623 -3.82 19.47 6.50
CA THR A 623 -5.11 19.85 7.10
C THR A 623 -5.72 18.67 7.85
N GLU A 624 -5.69 17.45 7.28
CA GLU A 624 -6.19 16.25 7.96
C GLU A 624 -5.49 16.02 9.31
N LEU A 625 -4.17 16.22 9.38
CA LEU A 625 -3.39 16.14 10.62
C LEU A 625 -3.70 17.28 11.59
N LEU A 626 -3.79 18.52 11.09
CA LEU A 626 -4.10 19.72 11.88
C LEU A 626 -5.44 19.57 12.61
N LEU A 627 -6.40 18.90 11.96
CA LEU A 627 -7.73 18.62 12.48
C LEU A 627 -7.78 17.47 13.50
N ARG A 628 -6.67 16.76 13.78
CA ARG A 628 -6.64 15.75 14.85
C ARG A 628 -6.25 16.35 16.19
N ASP A 629 -6.59 15.63 17.25
CA ASP A 629 -6.26 16.03 18.62
C ASP A 629 -4.74 15.99 18.79
N GLY A 630 -4.15 17.13 19.18
CA GLY A 630 -2.69 17.30 19.22
C GLY A 630 -2.03 17.71 17.89
N GLY A 631 -2.79 17.74 16.79
CA GLY A 631 -2.29 18.12 15.46
C GLY A 631 -1.81 19.57 15.38
N ILE A 632 -2.54 20.50 16.01
CA ILE A 632 -2.15 21.91 16.13
C ILE A 632 -0.78 22.04 16.80
N TYR A 633 -0.54 21.33 17.91
CA TYR A 633 0.73 21.39 18.62
C TYR A 633 1.88 20.75 17.82
N LEU A 634 1.63 19.61 17.16
CA LEU A 634 2.64 18.95 16.32
C LEU A 634 3.07 19.83 15.14
N LEU A 635 2.11 20.39 14.41
CA LEU A 635 2.39 21.16 13.18
C LEU A 635 2.82 22.59 13.49
N LEU A 636 2.16 23.26 14.44
CA LEU A 636 2.39 24.67 14.71
C LEU A 636 3.42 24.93 15.84
N GLY A 637 3.64 23.96 16.73
CA GLY A 637 4.49 24.11 17.89
C GLY A 637 3.79 24.79 19.08
N THR A 638 4.59 25.25 20.05
CA THR A 638 4.03 25.85 21.28
C THR A 638 3.47 27.24 21.04
N ARG A 639 4.04 28.00 20.09
CA ARG A 639 3.64 29.37 19.71
C ARG A 639 3.83 29.62 18.20
N GLY A 640 3.11 30.62 17.69
CA GLY A 640 3.26 31.11 16.32
C GLY A 640 2.60 30.26 15.23
N ALA A 641 2.91 30.59 13.97
CA ALA A 641 2.30 30.02 12.76
C ALA A 641 3.09 28.81 12.19
N GLY A 642 3.65 27.96 13.05
CA GLY A 642 4.41 26.77 12.62
C GLY A 642 5.89 26.98 12.35
N GLU A 643 6.51 27.92 13.07
CA GLU A 643 7.96 28.10 13.12
C GLU A 643 8.64 27.10 14.06
N GLU A 644 8.02 26.84 15.21
CA GLU A 644 8.53 25.89 16.21
C GLU A 644 8.06 24.45 15.97
N GLY A 645 7.06 24.27 15.09
CA GLY A 645 6.46 22.97 14.80
C GLY A 645 6.98 22.31 13.52
N GLU A 646 6.42 21.14 13.22
CA GLU A 646 6.84 20.32 12.08
C GLU A 646 6.40 20.91 10.73
N LEU A 647 5.49 21.89 10.69
CA LEU A 647 5.01 22.52 9.45
C LEU A 647 6.14 23.20 8.65
N GLY A 648 7.09 23.84 9.36
CA GLY A 648 8.24 24.50 8.73
C GLY A 648 9.14 23.56 7.94
N ARG A 649 9.15 22.25 8.25
CA ARG A 649 9.92 21.24 7.51
C ARG A 649 9.41 21.02 6.09
N PHE A 650 8.12 21.27 5.85
CA PHE A 650 7.45 20.95 4.59
C PHE A 650 7.05 22.21 3.80
N VAL A 651 6.75 23.30 4.51
CA VAL A 651 6.43 24.60 3.91
C VAL A 651 7.40 25.64 4.48
N ALA A 652 8.52 25.83 3.78
CA ALA A 652 9.59 26.72 4.24
C ALA A 652 9.22 28.21 4.14
N ASP A 653 8.38 28.59 3.16
CA ASP A 653 7.98 29.98 2.96
C ASP A 653 6.96 30.45 4.03
N PRO A 654 7.26 31.50 4.81
CA PRO A 654 6.34 32.03 5.82
C PRO A 654 4.99 32.47 5.23
N ASN A 655 4.99 33.07 4.04
CA ASN A 655 3.75 33.54 3.41
C ASN A 655 2.86 32.36 2.99
N ALA A 656 3.45 31.33 2.39
CA ALA A 656 2.75 30.09 2.06
C ALA A 656 2.20 29.38 3.30
N ARG A 657 2.92 29.37 4.43
CA ARG A 657 2.42 28.83 5.71
C ARG A 657 1.21 29.60 6.20
N GLN A 658 1.30 30.93 6.23
CA GLN A 658 0.19 31.79 6.64
C GLN A 658 -1.05 31.57 5.77
N GLN A 659 -0.88 31.54 4.44
CA GLN A 659 -1.99 31.29 3.52
C GLN A 659 -2.63 29.92 3.73
N PHE A 660 -1.82 28.87 3.92
CA PHE A 660 -2.33 27.53 4.22
C PHE A 660 -3.17 27.50 5.50
N LEU A 661 -2.74 28.18 6.55
CA LEU A 661 -3.46 28.21 7.82
C LEU A 661 -4.78 29.00 7.74
N ILE A 662 -4.81 30.08 6.96
CA ILE A 662 -6.05 30.82 6.68
C ILE A 662 -7.03 29.93 5.91
N GLU A 663 -6.57 29.21 4.88
CA GLU A 663 -7.38 28.23 4.14
C GLU A 663 -7.91 27.12 5.05
N ALA A 664 -7.07 26.58 5.95
CA ALA A 664 -7.47 25.54 6.89
C ALA A 664 -8.48 26.04 7.94
N ALA A 665 -8.31 27.27 8.45
CA ALA A 665 -9.27 27.88 9.37
C ALA A 665 -10.64 28.08 8.70
N CYS A 666 -10.67 28.56 7.46
CA CYS A 666 -11.91 28.70 6.70
C CYS A 666 -12.64 27.35 6.54
N GLN A 667 -11.91 26.28 6.18
CA GLN A 667 -12.47 24.94 6.10
C GLN A 667 -13.02 24.43 7.45
N CYS A 668 -12.37 24.79 8.57
CA CYS A 668 -12.88 24.49 9.91
C CYS A 668 -14.21 25.21 10.18
N GLN A 669 -14.35 26.48 9.79
CA GLN A 669 -15.60 27.23 9.93
C GLN A 669 -16.73 26.63 9.10
N GLU A 670 -16.46 26.28 7.85
CA GLU A 670 -17.42 25.63 6.95
C GLU A 670 -17.88 24.26 7.48
N ALA A 671 -16.95 23.51 8.09
CA ALA A 671 -17.24 22.22 8.72
C ALA A 671 -17.88 22.32 10.12
N GLY A 672 -18.06 23.53 10.66
CA GLY A 672 -18.61 23.77 12.00
C GLY A 672 -17.67 23.47 13.17
N MET A 673 -16.37 23.29 12.92
CA MET A 673 -15.32 23.08 13.93
C MET A 673 -14.74 24.42 14.41
N TYR A 674 -15.56 25.22 15.07
CA TYR A 674 -15.20 26.60 15.43
C TYR A 674 -14.02 26.70 16.40
N ASP A 675 -13.91 25.80 17.39
CA ASP A 675 -12.80 25.83 18.36
C ASP A 675 -11.43 25.70 17.68
N LYS A 676 -11.33 24.82 16.68
CA LYS A 676 -10.11 24.62 15.88
C LYS A 676 -9.83 25.81 14.98
N SER A 677 -10.86 26.39 14.35
CA SER A 677 -10.71 27.61 13.55
C SER A 677 -10.15 28.76 14.39
N ILE A 678 -10.73 28.99 15.56
CA ILE A 678 -10.34 30.06 16.48
C ILE A 678 -8.88 29.88 16.89
N GLU A 679 -8.49 28.66 17.28
CA GLU A 679 -7.11 28.40 17.67
C GLU A 679 -6.14 28.62 16.50
N ILE A 680 -6.46 28.16 15.28
CA ILE A 680 -5.61 28.41 14.10
C ILE A 680 -5.50 29.92 13.80
N GLN A 681 -6.60 30.67 13.87
CA GLN A 681 -6.61 32.12 13.63
C GLN A 681 -5.78 32.88 14.66
N LYS A 682 -5.85 32.49 15.94
CA LYS A 682 -4.97 33.01 17.00
C LYS A 682 -3.49 32.82 16.67
N ARG A 683 -3.13 31.65 16.12
CA ARG A 683 -1.74 31.30 15.77
C ARG A 683 -1.21 32.10 14.59
N VAL A 684 -2.08 32.42 13.64
CA VAL A 684 -1.75 33.25 12.47
C VAL A 684 -1.67 34.74 12.82
N GLY A 685 -2.27 35.16 13.95
CA GLY A 685 -2.38 36.56 14.33
C GLY A 685 -3.59 37.28 13.72
N SER A 686 -4.56 36.54 13.16
CA SER A 686 -5.82 37.07 12.63
C SER A 686 -6.88 37.16 13.73
N PHE A 687 -6.59 37.95 14.76
CA PHE A 687 -7.42 38.06 15.97
C PHE A 687 -8.82 38.62 15.70
N SER A 688 -8.96 39.52 14.73
CA SER A 688 -10.26 40.08 14.32
C SER A 688 -11.21 38.98 13.84
N THR A 689 -10.73 38.09 12.96
CA THR A 689 -11.52 36.96 12.44
C THR A 689 -11.83 35.90 13.50
N ALA A 690 -10.91 35.69 14.45
CA ALA A 690 -11.13 34.81 15.57
C ALA A 690 -12.24 35.33 16.50
N LEU A 691 -12.21 36.63 16.82
CA LEU A 691 -13.26 37.29 17.61
C LEU A 691 -14.60 37.32 16.87
N ASP A 692 -14.60 37.56 15.55
CA ASP A 692 -15.82 37.50 14.74
C ASP A 692 -16.46 36.10 14.79
N THR A 693 -15.65 35.04 14.71
CA THR A 693 -16.11 33.65 14.87
C THR A 693 -16.70 33.41 16.25
N ILE A 694 -16.06 33.91 17.31
CA ILE A 694 -16.60 33.83 18.68
C ILE A 694 -17.91 34.60 18.79
N ASN A 695 -17.99 35.82 18.24
CA ASN A 695 -19.18 36.66 18.27
C ASN A 695 -20.36 35.99 17.56
N LYS A 696 -20.09 35.31 16.43
CA LYS A 696 -21.06 34.47 15.74
C LYS A 696 -21.55 33.31 16.62
N CYS A 697 -20.63 32.50 17.15
CA CYS A 697 -21.00 31.37 18.01
C CYS A 697 -21.73 31.82 19.28
N LEU A 698 -21.33 32.94 19.86
CA LEU A 698 -21.93 33.52 21.06
C LEU A 698 -23.35 34.02 20.77
N SER A 699 -23.55 34.70 19.64
CA SER A 699 -24.89 35.13 19.19
C SER A 699 -25.83 33.93 18.98
N GLU A 700 -25.36 32.88 18.30
CA GLU A 700 -26.14 31.65 18.09
C GLU A 700 -26.47 30.92 19.41
N ALA A 701 -25.52 30.87 20.35
CA ALA A 701 -25.71 30.29 21.67
C ALA A 701 -26.70 31.11 22.52
N ILE A 702 -26.62 32.45 22.47
CA ILE A 702 -27.56 33.36 23.12
C ILE A 702 -28.99 33.17 22.57
N CYS A 703 -29.16 33.15 21.25
CA CYS A 703 -30.46 32.89 20.62
C CYS A 703 -31.01 31.51 20.99
N SER A 704 -30.14 30.50 21.12
CA SER A 704 -30.54 29.15 21.57
C SER A 704 -30.97 29.12 23.03
N LEU A 705 -30.31 29.91 23.90
CA LEU A 705 -30.68 30.09 25.31
C LEU A 705 -32.06 30.74 25.46
N PHE A 706 -32.35 31.79 24.70
CA PHE A 706 -33.66 32.44 24.72
C PHE A 706 -34.80 31.51 24.30
N ARG A 707 -34.51 30.48 23.50
CA ARG A 707 -35.46 29.42 23.10
C ARG A 707 -35.57 28.28 24.11
N GLY A 708 -34.86 28.36 25.26
CA GLY A 708 -34.99 27.42 26.37
C GLY A 708 -34.12 26.17 26.29
N ARG A 709 -33.08 26.12 25.44
CA ARG A 709 -32.12 25.00 25.44
C ARG A 709 -31.12 25.12 26.59
N LEU A 710 -30.95 24.04 27.36
CA LEU A 710 -30.11 24.01 28.58
C LEU A 710 -28.60 24.04 28.29
N ASP A 711 -28.15 23.57 27.12
CA ASP A 711 -26.72 23.44 26.78
C ASP A 711 -26.00 24.79 26.54
N GLY A 712 -26.75 25.90 26.40
CA GLY A 712 -26.18 27.19 26.04
C GLY A 712 -25.44 27.92 27.19
N GLU A 713 -25.70 27.60 28.46
CA GLU A 713 -25.12 28.38 29.57
C GLU A 713 -23.62 28.11 29.77
N SER A 714 -23.22 26.85 29.68
CA SER A 714 -21.81 26.46 29.71
C SER A 714 -21.08 26.92 28.43
N GLN A 715 -21.73 26.79 27.28
CA GLN A 715 -21.18 27.20 25.99
C GLN A 715 -20.93 28.72 25.92
N THR A 716 -21.88 29.54 26.37
CA THR A 716 -21.71 31.01 26.41
C THR A 716 -20.61 31.45 27.36
N ALA A 717 -20.48 30.81 28.53
CA ALA A 717 -19.39 31.10 29.46
C ALA A 717 -18.01 30.73 28.88
N GLY A 718 -17.90 29.58 28.21
CA GLY A 718 -16.67 29.16 27.53
C GLY A 718 -16.26 30.09 26.39
N LEU A 719 -17.22 30.52 25.56
CA LEU A 719 -16.98 31.45 24.45
C LEU A 719 -16.53 32.84 24.93
N ILE A 720 -17.13 33.34 26.01
CA ILE A 720 -16.70 34.60 26.65
C ILE A 720 -15.27 34.46 27.20
N HIS A 721 -14.97 33.36 27.88
CA HIS A 721 -13.61 33.12 28.39
C HIS A 721 -12.59 33.08 27.24
N SER A 722 -12.89 32.34 26.17
CA SER A 722 -12.05 32.28 24.96
C SER A 722 -11.87 33.65 24.31
N GLY A 723 -12.93 34.46 24.20
CA GLY A 723 -12.84 35.82 23.66
C GLY A 723 -11.94 36.74 24.50
N ASN A 724 -12.01 36.64 25.82
CA ASN A 724 -11.11 37.40 26.70
C ASN A 724 -9.66 36.88 26.64
N GLU A 725 -9.45 35.58 26.52
CA GLU A 725 -8.12 34.99 26.31
C GLU A 725 -7.47 35.48 25.01
N ILE A 726 -8.27 35.62 23.94
CA ILE A 726 -7.81 36.20 22.67
C ILE A 726 -7.36 37.64 22.85
N LEU A 727 -8.17 38.46 23.54
CA LEU A 727 -7.84 39.85 23.81
C LEU A 727 -6.58 39.98 24.67
N GLU A 728 -6.40 39.12 25.67
CA GLU A 728 -5.18 39.06 26.47
C GLU A 728 -3.97 38.66 25.61
N THR A 729 -4.10 37.60 24.80
CA THR A 729 -3.04 37.15 23.89
C THR A 729 -2.63 38.25 22.90
N TYR A 730 -3.61 38.98 22.36
CA TYR A 730 -3.42 40.11 21.47
C TYR A 730 -2.56 41.22 22.09
N THR A 731 -2.72 41.52 23.39
CA THR A 731 -1.92 42.58 24.05
C THR A 731 -0.43 42.29 24.09
N TYR A 732 -0.04 41.01 24.07
CA TYR A 732 1.35 40.58 24.11
C TYR A 732 1.89 40.13 22.74
N TYR A 733 1.10 40.27 21.67
CA TYR A 733 1.51 39.83 20.33
C TYR A 733 2.34 40.91 19.62
N PRO A 734 3.57 40.59 19.15
CA PRO A 734 4.42 41.54 18.44
C PRO A 734 3.90 41.81 17.02
N ASP A 735 4.08 43.05 16.52
CA ASP A 735 3.86 43.46 15.13
C ASP A 735 2.43 43.27 14.55
N VAL A 736 1.42 43.87 15.19
CA VAL A 736 0.05 43.96 14.65
C VAL A 736 -0.11 45.19 13.74
N SER A 737 -0.70 45.00 12.56
CA SER A 737 -1.05 46.10 11.62
C SER A 737 -2.10 47.05 12.21
N LEU A 738 -2.06 48.34 11.86
CA LEU A 738 -3.04 49.32 12.36
C LEU A 738 -4.49 48.95 12.02
N GLN A 739 -4.71 48.41 10.81
CA GLN A 739 -6.02 47.96 10.36
C GLN A 739 -6.56 46.81 11.21
N GLU A 740 -5.71 45.84 11.59
CA GLU A 740 -6.12 44.74 12.47
C GLU A 740 -6.46 45.25 13.87
N ARG A 741 -5.81 46.32 14.36
CA ARG A 741 -6.16 46.93 15.66
C ARG A 741 -7.56 47.53 15.66
N GLU A 742 -7.92 48.23 14.59
CA GLU A 742 -9.25 48.81 14.42
C GLU A 742 -10.31 47.71 14.38
N HIS A 743 -10.10 46.66 13.56
CA HIS A 743 -11.03 45.54 13.48
C HIS A 743 -11.15 44.73 14.77
N VAL A 744 -10.05 44.53 15.52
CA VAL A 744 -10.10 43.89 16.84
C VAL A 744 -10.92 44.73 17.81
N PHE A 745 -10.75 46.05 17.80
CA PHE A 745 -11.55 46.95 18.64
C PHE A 745 -13.04 46.88 18.29
N GLU A 746 -13.39 46.91 17.00
CA GLU A 746 -14.77 46.73 16.53
C GLU A 746 -15.36 45.41 17.05
N GLN A 747 -14.64 44.29 16.88
CA GLN A 747 -15.11 42.98 17.31
C GLN A 747 -15.16 42.83 18.84
N GLN A 748 -14.28 43.51 19.57
CA GLN A 748 -14.35 43.61 21.03
C GLN A 748 -15.61 44.35 21.47
N THR A 749 -16.00 45.44 20.79
CA THR A 749 -17.26 46.13 21.11
C THR A 749 -18.46 45.23 20.93
N VAL A 750 -18.49 44.45 19.84
CA VAL A 750 -19.54 43.45 19.57
C VAL A 750 -19.59 42.39 20.67
N LEU A 751 -18.44 41.88 21.11
CA LEU A 751 -18.37 40.91 22.22
C LEU A 751 -18.98 41.47 23.50
N ARG A 752 -18.64 42.72 23.88
CA ARG A 752 -19.18 43.38 25.08
C ARG A 752 -20.69 43.68 24.97
N GLN A 753 -21.17 43.97 23.76
CA GLN A 753 -22.61 44.13 23.49
C GLN A 753 -23.35 42.81 23.69
N LEU A 754 -22.82 41.69 23.16
CA LEU A 754 -23.40 40.35 23.35
C LEU A 754 -23.35 39.90 24.82
N GLU A 755 -22.26 40.20 25.55
CA GLU A 755 -22.16 39.95 27.00
C GLU A 755 -23.26 40.67 27.79
N SER A 756 -23.56 41.92 27.42
CA SER A 756 -24.61 42.74 28.04
C SER A 756 -26.02 42.18 27.76
N ILE A 757 -26.26 41.66 26.56
CA ILE A 757 -27.51 40.95 26.21
C ILE A 757 -27.65 39.67 27.05
N LEU A 758 -26.56 38.92 27.19
CA LEU A 758 -26.55 37.68 27.98
C LEU A 758 -26.79 37.96 29.48
N SER A 759 -26.21 39.02 30.04
CA SER A 759 -26.43 39.37 31.45
C SER A 759 -27.89 39.71 31.74
N ILE A 760 -28.57 40.42 30.84
CA ILE A 760 -30.00 40.73 30.94
C ILE A 760 -30.83 39.44 30.97
N HIS A 761 -30.53 38.48 30.08
CA HIS A 761 -31.20 37.20 30.07
C HIS A 761 -31.00 36.41 31.37
N LYS A 762 -29.75 36.35 31.88
CA LYS A 762 -29.43 35.68 33.15
C LYS A 762 -30.18 36.29 34.33
N LEU A 763 -30.23 37.62 34.42
CA LEU A 763 -30.98 38.34 35.47
C LEU A 763 -32.48 38.05 35.39
N SER A 764 -33.05 38.01 34.19
CA SER A 764 -34.46 37.66 33.97
C SER A 764 -34.76 36.22 34.42
N ARG A 765 -33.92 35.25 34.06
CA ARG A 765 -34.07 33.84 34.48
C ARG A 765 -33.97 33.64 35.99
N LEU A 766 -33.15 34.42 36.67
CA LEU A 766 -33.02 34.41 38.13
C LEU A 766 -34.21 35.08 38.85
N GLY A 767 -35.20 35.60 38.11
CA GLY A 767 -36.37 36.29 38.67
C GLY A 767 -36.09 37.74 39.07
N ASN A 768 -34.91 38.27 38.79
CA ASN A 768 -34.52 39.63 39.15
C ASN A 768 -34.89 40.61 38.03
N HIS A 769 -36.20 40.75 37.81
CA HIS A 769 -36.77 41.50 36.66
C HIS A 769 -36.47 43.01 36.70
N ILE A 770 -36.35 43.61 37.88
CA ILE A 770 -36.07 45.05 38.03
C ILE A 770 -34.64 45.37 37.57
N ASP A 771 -33.66 44.56 38.00
CA ASP A 771 -32.27 44.75 37.60
C ASP A 771 -32.06 44.43 36.11
N ALA A 772 -32.77 43.44 35.56
CA ALA A 772 -32.77 43.16 34.12
C ALA A 772 -33.25 44.37 33.30
N LEU A 773 -34.34 45.02 33.71
CA LEU A 773 -34.88 46.21 33.03
C LEU A 773 -33.96 47.43 33.17
N ARG A 774 -33.29 47.58 34.31
CA ARG A 774 -32.28 48.62 34.51
C ARG A 774 -31.10 48.44 33.55
N GLU A 775 -30.67 47.22 33.31
CA GLU A 775 -29.60 46.93 32.34
C GLU A 775 -30.06 47.13 30.89
N VAL A 776 -31.32 46.80 30.55
CA VAL A 776 -31.90 47.11 29.22
C VAL A 776 -31.88 48.62 28.94
N ALA A 777 -32.23 49.45 29.92
CA ALA A 777 -32.24 50.90 29.78
C ALA A 777 -30.83 51.51 29.64
N LYS A 778 -29.79 50.80 30.08
CA LYS A 778 -28.37 51.24 30.02
C LYS A 778 -27.67 50.83 28.73
N LEU A 779 -28.31 50.07 27.83
CA LEU A 779 -27.66 49.59 26.61
C LEU A 779 -27.29 50.79 25.71
N PRO A 780 -26.00 51.05 25.45
CA PRO A 780 -25.58 52.26 24.72
C PRO A 780 -25.95 52.22 23.24
N PHE A 781 -26.25 51.04 22.71
CA PHE A 781 -26.55 50.78 21.31
C PHE A 781 -28.06 50.64 21.03
N LEU A 782 -28.93 50.76 22.04
CA LEU A 782 -30.39 50.76 21.85
C LEU A 782 -31.00 51.99 22.55
N PRO A 783 -31.83 52.81 21.88
CA PRO A 783 -32.42 54.01 22.47
C PRO A 783 -33.62 53.67 23.38
N LEU A 784 -33.39 52.83 24.39
CA LEU A 784 -34.42 52.34 25.30
C LEU A 784 -34.41 53.05 26.67
N ASP A 785 -33.49 53.99 26.91
CA ASP A 785 -33.47 54.77 28.15
C ASP A 785 -34.80 55.55 28.32
N PRO A 786 -35.63 55.28 29.35
CA PRO A 786 -36.90 55.98 29.56
C PRO A 786 -36.73 57.49 29.82
N ARG A 787 -35.52 57.96 30.17
CA ARG A 787 -35.23 59.38 30.44
C ARG A 787 -34.47 60.08 29.29
N GLY A 788 -34.02 59.35 28.28
CA GLY A 788 -33.31 59.89 27.11
C GLY A 788 -34.25 60.50 26.05
N PRO A 789 -33.73 61.34 25.14
CA PRO A 789 -34.52 61.88 24.02
C PRO A 789 -34.98 60.77 23.05
N ASP A 790 -36.11 60.98 22.37
CA ASP A 790 -36.59 60.08 21.31
C ASP A 790 -35.75 60.29 20.04
N ILE A 791 -34.69 59.50 19.91
CA ILE A 791 -33.78 59.55 18.76
C ILE A 791 -34.27 58.57 17.70
N ALA A 792 -34.74 59.09 16.56
CA ALA A 792 -35.16 58.32 15.38
C ALA A 792 -33.96 58.02 14.46
N VAL A 793 -32.93 57.33 14.98
CA VAL A 793 -31.79 56.89 14.17
C VAL A 793 -32.01 55.42 13.78
N ASP A 794 -31.67 55.07 12.53
CA ASP A 794 -31.62 53.67 12.09
C ASP A 794 -30.41 53.00 12.75
N VAL A 795 -30.61 52.61 14.01
CA VAL A 795 -29.63 52.00 14.91
C VAL A 795 -29.02 50.72 14.30
N PHE A 796 -29.70 50.12 13.33
CA PHE A 796 -29.29 48.90 12.65
C PHE A 796 -28.26 49.10 11.53
N GLU A 797 -28.04 50.33 11.02
CA GLU A 797 -26.95 50.57 10.05
C GLU A 797 -25.57 50.40 10.68
N ASN A 798 -25.44 50.72 11.98
CA ASN A 798 -24.17 50.72 12.71
C ASN A 798 -23.97 49.48 13.61
N LEU A 799 -24.95 48.60 13.71
CA LEU A 799 -24.89 47.39 14.55
C LEU A 799 -24.36 46.19 13.77
N SER A 800 -23.51 45.38 14.40
CA SER A 800 -23.08 44.09 13.83
C SER A 800 -24.25 43.12 13.67
N HIS A 801 -24.29 42.38 12.54
CA HIS A 801 -25.30 41.36 12.26
C HIS A 801 -25.48 40.37 13.42
N HIS A 802 -24.40 40.03 14.14
CA HIS A 802 -24.42 39.14 15.30
C HIS A 802 -25.27 39.67 16.45
N VAL A 803 -25.21 40.97 16.74
CA VAL A 803 -26.01 41.60 17.79
C VAL A 803 -27.45 41.76 17.32
N GLN A 804 -27.65 42.11 16.06
CA GLN A 804 -28.97 42.26 15.47
C GLN A 804 -29.82 40.99 15.58
N ALA A 805 -29.21 39.82 15.42
CA ALA A 805 -29.88 38.53 15.55
C ALA A 805 -30.49 38.31 16.95
N CYS A 806 -29.88 38.86 18.01
CA CYS A 806 -30.33 38.69 19.39
C CYS A 806 -31.37 39.74 19.84
N ILE A 807 -31.51 40.86 19.13
CA ILE A 807 -32.42 41.97 19.53
C ILE A 807 -33.88 41.53 19.66
N PRO A 808 -34.48 40.75 18.74
CA PRO A 808 -35.87 40.32 18.88
C PRO A 808 -36.12 39.55 20.18
N ASP A 809 -35.21 38.64 20.54
CA ASP A 809 -35.34 37.82 21.75
C ASP A 809 -35.08 38.64 23.02
N LEU A 810 -34.13 39.58 22.97
CA LEU A 810 -33.92 40.57 24.04
C LEU A 810 -35.18 41.39 24.32
N LEU A 811 -35.85 41.90 23.27
CA LEU A 811 -37.08 42.68 23.41
C LEU A 811 -38.22 41.83 23.99
N LYS A 812 -38.34 40.56 23.59
CA LYS A 812 -39.29 39.64 24.23
C LYS A 812 -39.02 39.47 25.71
N VAL A 813 -37.75 39.33 26.11
CA VAL A 813 -37.37 39.19 27.51
C VAL A 813 -37.63 40.48 28.30
N ALA A 814 -37.34 41.65 27.73
CA ALA A 814 -37.67 42.93 28.33
C ALA A 814 -39.19 43.07 28.55
N LEU A 815 -40.01 42.71 27.56
CA LEU A 815 -41.47 42.70 27.70
C LEU A 815 -41.95 41.73 28.79
N THR A 816 -41.38 40.52 28.89
CA THR A 816 -41.72 39.59 29.98
C THR A 816 -41.31 40.11 31.36
N CYS A 817 -40.18 40.81 31.46
CA CYS A 817 -39.77 41.42 32.73
C CYS A 817 -40.72 42.57 33.11
N LEU A 818 -41.16 43.38 32.13
CA LEU A 818 -42.15 44.44 32.33
C LEU A 818 -43.52 43.91 32.78
N ASP A 819 -43.88 42.68 32.41
CA ASP A 819 -45.13 42.05 32.85
C ASP A 819 -45.08 41.56 34.31
N ASN A 820 -43.88 41.29 34.82
CA ASN A 820 -43.68 40.74 36.16
C ASN A 820 -43.36 41.81 37.23
N VAL A 821 -43.32 43.10 36.86
CA VAL A 821 -42.96 44.21 37.76
C VAL A 821 -44.08 45.26 37.78
N ALA A 822 -44.48 45.69 38.98
CA ALA A 822 -45.46 46.76 39.16
C ALA A 822 -44.85 48.15 38.91
N ASP A 823 -45.51 48.95 38.08
CA ASP A 823 -45.12 50.32 37.75
C ASP A 823 -45.43 51.27 38.92
N SER A 824 -44.39 51.86 39.51
CA SER A 824 -44.50 52.73 40.70
C SER A 824 -44.24 54.21 40.41
N ASP A 825 -43.48 54.52 39.36
CA ASP A 825 -43.01 55.88 39.02
C ASP A 825 -43.29 56.29 37.56
N GLY A 826 -43.96 55.45 36.77
CA GLY A 826 -44.27 55.70 35.36
C GLY A 826 -43.10 55.43 34.41
N SER A 827 -41.92 55.06 34.93
CA SER A 827 -40.73 54.78 34.12
C SER A 827 -40.89 53.49 33.30
N LEU A 828 -41.62 52.49 33.83
CA LEU A 828 -41.88 51.23 33.12
C LEU A 828 -42.85 51.43 31.95
N ARG A 829 -43.83 52.33 32.10
CA ARG A 829 -44.73 52.74 31.00
C ARG A 829 -43.97 53.49 29.91
N ALA A 830 -43.06 54.37 30.28
CA ALA A 830 -42.19 55.08 29.32
C ALA A 830 -41.27 54.09 28.56
N LEU A 831 -40.67 53.11 29.24
CA LEU A 831 -39.86 52.07 28.62
C LEU A 831 -40.68 51.21 27.64
N ARG A 832 -41.91 50.84 28.01
CA ARG A 832 -42.84 50.10 27.15
C ARG A 832 -43.19 50.89 25.88
N ALA A 833 -43.50 52.19 26.02
CA ALA A 833 -43.76 53.07 24.89
C ALA A 833 -42.55 53.20 23.95
N LYS A 834 -41.34 53.26 24.51
CA LYS A 834 -40.09 53.27 23.73
C LYS A 834 -39.85 51.97 22.97
N ILE A 835 -40.12 50.81 23.56
CA ILE A 835 -40.03 49.52 22.86
C ILE A 835 -41.02 49.48 21.67
N SER A 836 -42.27 49.92 21.88
CA SER A 836 -43.28 49.98 20.81
C SER A 836 -42.89 50.97 19.70
N SER A 837 -42.40 52.16 20.06
CA SER A 837 -41.89 53.17 19.12
C SER A 837 -40.68 52.64 18.33
N PHE A 838 -39.75 51.95 19.01
CA PHE A 838 -38.57 51.35 18.38
C PHE A 838 -38.94 50.30 17.33
N ILE A 839 -39.92 49.44 17.61
CA ILE A 839 -40.41 48.43 16.65
C ILE A 839 -41.16 49.10 15.49
N ALA A 840 -42.00 50.10 15.77
CA ALA A 840 -42.76 50.85 14.77
C ALA A 840 -41.87 51.64 13.79
N ASN A 841 -40.77 52.20 14.27
CA ASN A 841 -39.81 52.93 13.44
C ASN A 841 -38.97 51.99 12.55
N ASN A 842 -38.91 50.69 12.89
CA ASN A 842 -38.12 49.67 12.19
C ASN A 842 -38.97 48.60 11.48
N VAL A 843 -40.18 48.95 11.04
CA VAL A 843 -41.16 48.03 10.40
C VAL A 843 -40.66 47.40 9.10
N LYS A 844 -39.67 48.00 8.42
CA LYS A 844 -39.06 47.44 7.20
C LYS A 844 -38.33 46.12 7.43
N ARG A 845 -38.07 45.72 8.68
CA ARG A 845 -37.46 44.43 9.04
C ARG A 845 -38.51 43.34 9.30
N ASN A 846 -38.16 42.11 8.94
CA ASN A 846 -38.95 40.90 9.23
C ASN A 846 -38.84 40.52 10.72
N TRP A 847 -39.54 41.24 11.60
CA TRP A 847 -39.63 40.87 13.01
C TRP A 847 -40.46 39.58 13.21
N PRO A 848 -40.16 38.75 14.23
CA PRO A 848 -40.93 37.56 14.55
C PRO A 848 -42.41 37.91 14.85
N ARG A 849 -43.37 37.17 14.29
CA ARG A 849 -44.81 37.42 14.49
C ARG A 849 -45.23 37.50 15.96
N ASP A 850 -44.67 36.61 16.78
CA ASP A 850 -44.90 36.55 18.23
C ASP A 850 -44.41 37.80 18.98
N LEU A 851 -43.39 38.51 18.47
CA LEU A 851 -42.98 39.81 19.04
C LEU A 851 -44.02 40.90 18.71
N TYR A 852 -44.53 40.93 17.47
CA TYR A 852 -45.60 41.86 17.09
C TYR A 852 -46.88 41.60 17.87
N GLU A 853 -47.28 40.34 18.03
CA GLU A 853 -48.48 39.97 18.80
C GLU A 853 -48.36 40.39 20.26
N ARG A 854 -47.20 40.21 20.90
CA ARG A 854 -46.97 40.66 22.29
C ARG A 854 -47.04 42.17 22.47
N VAL A 855 -46.55 42.92 21.49
CA VAL A 855 -46.61 44.39 21.51
C VAL A 855 -48.04 44.88 21.21
N ALA A 856 -48.72 44.25 20.26
CA ALA A 856 -50.08 44.61 19.85
C ALA A 856 -51.16 44.21 20.86
N GLN A 857 -50.99 43.12 21.61
CA GLN A 857 -51.91 42.72 22.69
C GLN A 857 -51.92 43.71 23.87
N ARG A 858 -50.94 44.62 23.93
CA ARG A 858 -50.65 45.44 25.13
C ARG A 858 -50.37 46.93 24.83
N LEU A 859 -50.64 47.38 23.61
CA LEU A 859 -50.96 48.78 23.28
C LEU A 859 -52.42 49.04 23.66
#